data_AF-A0A6M2FAJ5-F1
#
_entry.id   AF-A0A6M2FAJ5-F1
#
_cell.length_a   1.000
_cell.length_b   1.000
_cell.length_c   1.000
_cell.angle_alpha   90.00
_cell.angle_beta   90.00
_cell.angle_gamma   90.00
#
_symmetry.space_group_name_H-M   'P 1'
#
loop_
_entity.id
_entity.type
_entity.pdbx_description
1 polymer ?
#
loop_
_entity_poly.entity_id
_entity_poly.type
_entity_poly.pdbx_seq_one_letter_code
_entity_poly.pdbx_strand_id
1 'polypeptide(L)'
;MGSQLAVLMKEMDSTNTNAVESLFNQEKMLEDEKELRNSQTELFMMDLCSKDIESFILASQLEEMCLREEAAEREHLNCCSILENLKNEIIFSKIDTELKEHLFVAKEADVALLQRKVKEANREVQDLISSLKDVACSNDKLRSELGEVMTTRMRLLSQIQELEAECDKLQKNLKSKESDLEKSSSQMDVISQQKQDLQKSICQLETASSELQTELELKDLELRRLNWLEEENKSLKDEVSNLETEKSLVLQDLEKKKSEVESSLSQVDMENDRLQDNILSLESVIVGLQTDLEMKSAEVNELQNSQSVAKADMCLKNQDLQSFVCKLNAMKDENILLRSEIRSHKKVLHEVLTKSALNTAKYVASVESVHSISHKLFNGMEKECYMLAEKMFHEICENIEGMSEFIKEIECLESCTADLVSDNMSLQAELLRKDDILKGLSFDLSLLQESASNTKDQKDKLKEVMASMEALEDELVVKSSELEQTVAHSQLLEAQLMEKIDAVSNLESDIAKGHLSLESLSCENLDLRAQIQETLAAKCSLEEELTEKRSLTESLETELSQMGDALGEMSDTIESLRSHLSELTSERDQLQLKMHSLEDKLQRTEAWAEETEAIAEEAQQTAESRKIYAEEKEAEVKLLERSVEELECTINVLENKVDILKGEAERQRLQREELEDELHSVKYQMQNVENVDTGIKRHLEEKERGLEEALKHIQILESSVSDKDAEISQFKAHVTELNLHAEAQASEYKQKFKALEAMVEQVKPEGHISHSTSSSSNKSEKNAAKSRGSSSPFKCIGLGLAQQIKSEKDEDLASARLRIEELESLAVNRQKEIFALNARLAAAESMTHDVIRDLLGVKLDMTNYVSLLDDKQAQKIAEKAQLGTFEPHVKDQEIIKLKQQLNGFIEERRGWLEEIDCKHAELVAAQVALEKLHQRDQLLKTESEMLKMENVNHKKKVMELEGEVKKLSGQQNIQQRIHHHAKIKEENNSLKIHNEDLSAKLRRAEINLSRIKEELAHHRASVGKSPYIDFEGEQRLMNKLKEIEDDKVQLAQKLLGLCTSILKAAGITKPVSSITPTVAEDALEQLKNRITSLERELQDLTVKTKITNERIRLSELRPQTSPINSRTDDNRQTPRRGQVPFFSALDR
;
A
#
# COMPACT_ATOMS: atom_id res chain seq x y z
N MET A 1 -203.79 113.40 -133.11
CA MET A 1 -202.44 113.55 -133.69
C MET A 1 -201.52 114.43 -132.84
N GLY A 2 -201.92 115.63 -132.41
CA GLY A 2 -201.02 116.54 -131.65
C GLY A 2 -200.42 116.02 -130.33
N SER A 3 -200.98 114.97 -129.72
CA SER A 3 -200.53 114.44 -128.42
C SER A 3 -199.35 113.46 -128.47
N GLN A 4 -199.02 112.88 -129.63
CA GLN A 4 -198.00 111.81 -129.71
C GLN A 4 -196.58 112.33 -129.98
N LEU A 5 -196.44 113.50 -130.62
CA LEU A 5 -195.12 114.06 -130.96
C LEU A 5 -194.37 114.62 -129.74
N ALA A 6 -195.11 115.17 -128.77
CA ALA A 6 -194.54 115.80 -127.57
C ALA A 6 -193.96 114.82 -126.54
N VAL A 7 -194.32 113.53 -126.61
CA VAL A 7 -193.76 112.49 -125.74
C VAL A 7 -192.39 112.04 -126.27
N LEU A 8 -192.32 111.70 -127.55
CA LEU A 8 -191.11 111.19 -128.21
C LEU A 8 -189.91 112.16 -128.13
N MET A 9 -190.12 113.47 -128.28
CA MET A 9 -189.04 114.45 -128.09
C MET A 9 -188.48 114.41 -126.66
N LYS A 10 -189.35 114.24 -125.66
CA LYS A 10 -188.97 114.31 -124.24
C LYS A 10 -188.20 113.07 -123.77
N GLU A 11 -188.47 111.90 -124.35
CA GLU A 11 -187.68 110.69 -124.13
C GLU A 11 -186.28 110.79 -124.78
N MET A 12 -186.19 111.38 -125.98
CA MET A 12 -184.94 111.56 -126.72
C MET A 12 -183.95 112.52 -126.03
N ASP A 13 -184.44 113.64 -125.47
CA ASP A 13 -183.59 114.55 -124.69
C ASP A 13 -183.03 113.86 -123.44
N SER A 14 -183.86 113.07 -122.74
CA SER A 14 -183.44 112.36 -121.52
C SER A 14 -182.37 111.29 -121.75
N THR A 15 -182.38 110.65 -122.93
CA THR A 15 -181.40 109.60 -123.27
C THR A 15 -180.05 110.20 -123.69
N ASN A 16 -180.05 111.35 -124.36
CA ASN A 16 -178.81 112.06 -124.71
C ASN A 16 -178.10 112.64 -123.46
N THR A 17 -178.84 113.17 -122.47
CA THR A 17 -178.23 113.73 -121.25
C THR A 17 -177.42 112.69 -120.47
N ASN A 18 -177.99 111.50 -120.25
CA ASN A 18 -177.33 110.42 -119.50
C ASN A 18 -176.06 109.88 -120.20
N ALA A 19 -176.00 109.95 -121.54
CA ALA A 19 -174.84 109.47 -122.30
C ALA A 19 -173.60 110.35 -122.11
N VAL A 20 -173.78 111.67 -122.01
CA VAL A 20 -172.67 112.63 -121.81
C VAL A 20 -172.11 112.53 -120.39
N GLU A 21 -172.97 112.39 -119.38
CA GLU A 21 -172.56 112.29 -117.98
C GLU A 21 -171.78 110.99 -117.70
N SER A 22 -172.05 109.91 -118.43
CA SER A 22 -171.27 108.67 -118.37
C SER A 22 -169.82 108.86 -118.86
N LEU A 23 -169.63 109.54 -120.00
CA LEU A 23 -168.29 109.74 -120.60
C LEU A 23 -167.39 110.63 -119.74
N PHE A 24 -167.92 111.71 -119.16
CA PHE A 24 -167.14 112.62 -118.32
C PHE A 24 -166.59 111.94 -117.06
N ASN A 25 -167.36 111.02 -116.47
CA ASN A 25 -166.90 110.23 -115.33
C ASN A 25 -165.80 109.21 -115.71
N GLN A 26 -165.77 108.74 -116.96
CA GLN A 26 -164.73 107.82 -117.44
C GLN A 26 -163.41 108.54 -117.78
N GLU A 27 -163.47 109.78 -118.28
CA GLU A 27 -162.28 110.60 -118.54
C GLU A 27 -161.54 110.96 -117.23
N LYS A 28 -162.28 111.35 -116.19
CA LYS A 28 -161.68 111.70 -114.88
C LYS A 28 -160.88 110.55 -114.26
N MET A 29 -161.42 109.33 -114.28
CA MET A 29 -160.77 108.13 -113.73
C MET A 29 -159.37 107.88 -114.31
N LEU A 30 -159.12 108.25 -115.57
CA LEU A 30 -157.85 108.01 -116.26
C LEU A 30 -156.75 109.01 -115.88
N GLU A 31 -157.12 110.25 -115.52
CA GLU A 31 -156.14 111.25 -115.09
C GLU A 31 -155.75 111.02 -113.60
N ASP A 32 -156.72 110.64 -112.76
CA ASP A 32 -156.48 110.28 -111.34
C ASP A 32 -155.48 109.08 -111.23
N GLU A 33 -155.58 108.05 -112.09
CA GLU A 33 -154.65 106.89 -112.10
C GLU A 33 -153.22 107.25 -112.58
N LYS A 34 -153.12 108.25 -113.46
CA LYS A 34 -151.87 108.73 -114.06
C LYS A 34 -151.06 109.60 -113.08
N GLU A 35 -151.71 110.42 -112.26
CA GLU A 35 -151.02 111.21 -111.22
C GLU A 35 -150.42 110.31 -110.12
N LEU A 36 -151.14 109.24 -109.74
CA LEU A 36 -150.65 108.22 -108.80
C LEU A 36 -149.37 107.53 -109.30
N ARG A 37 -149.31 107.22 -110.61
CA ARG A 37 -148.12 106.61 -111.25
C ARG A 37 -146.86 107.49 -111.16
N ASN A 38 -147.00 108.81 -111.29
CA ASN A 38 -145.86 109.73 -111.19
C ASN A 38 -145.33 109.81 -109.76
N SER A 39 -146.22 110.03 -108.77
CA SER A 39 -145.79 110.19 -107.37
C SER A 39 -145.06 108.94 -106.83
N GLN A 40 -145.49 107.74 -107.24
CA GLN A 40 -144.82 106.49 -106.90
C GLN A 40 -143.41 106.35 -107.53
N THR A 41 -143.15 107.03 -108.64
CA THR A 41 -141.84 107.01 -109.34
C THR A 41 -140.84 107.95 -108.68
N GLU A 42 -141.27 109.15 -108.27
CA GLU A 42 -140.41 110.11 -107.55
C GLU A 42 -139.95 109.54 -106.19
N LEU A 43 -140.84 108.86 -105.46
CA LEU A 43 -140.53 108.25 -104.18
C LEU A 43 -139.38 107.21 -104.29
N PHE A 44 -139.35 106.45 -105.38
CA PHE A 44 -138.33 105.42 -105.64
C PHE A 44 -136.96 106.04 -105.99
N MET A 45 -136.94 107.15 -106.71
CA MET A 45 -135.71 107.90 -107.00
C MET A 45 -135.09 108.49 -105.72
N MET A 46 -135.92 108.97 -104.79
CA MET A 46 -135.44 109.56 -103.54
C MET A 46 -134.81 108.51 -102.60
N ASP A 47 -135.36 107.29 -102.53
CA ASP A 47 -134.81 106.18 -101.77
C ASP A 47 -133.43 105.71 -102.31
N LEU A 48 -133.25 105.70 -103.64
CA LEU A 48 -131.96 105.42 -104.27
C LEU A 48 -130.90 106.46 -103.88
N CYS A 49 -131.19 107.76 -104.03
CA CYS A 49 -130.24 108.81 -103.67
C CYS A 49 -129.88 108.86 -102.18
N SER A 50 -130.79 108.41 -101.29
CA SER A 50 -130.47 108.28 -99.85
C SER A 50 -129.39 107.22 -99.60
N LYS A 51 -129.49 106.07 -100.28
CA LYS A 51 -128.57 104.92 -100.10
C LYS A 51 -127.17 105.18 -100.64
N ASP A 52 -127.05 105.92 -101.74
CA ASP A 52 -125.74 106.31 -102.28
C ASP A 52 -124.98 107.22 -101.29
N ILE A 53 -125.68 108.12 -100.58
CA ILE A 53 -125.09 109.01 -99.57
C ILE A 53 -124.66 108.22 -98.32
N GLU A 54 -125.48 107.30 -97.82
CA GLU A 54 -125.12 106.41 -96.71
C GLU A 54 -123.86 105.58 -97.03
N SER A 55 -123.80 105.04 -98.26
CA SER A 55 -122.65 104.27 -98.75
C SER A 55 -121.36 105.11 -98.80
N PHE A 56 -121.46 106.38 -99.22
CA PHE A 56 -120.31 107.30 -99.25
C PHE A 56 -119.81 107.67 -97.85
N ILE A 57 -120.72 107.85 -96.87
CA ILE A 57 -120.36 108.13 -95.48
C ILE A 57 -119.65 106.92 -94.86
N LEU A 58 -120.15 105.69 -95.11
CA LEU A 58 -119.50 104.46 -94.66
C LEU A 58 -118.10 104.29 -95.26
N ALA A 59 -117.89 104.65 -96.52
CA ALA A 59 -116.58 104.60 -97.17
C ALA A 59 -115.56 105.52 -96.47
N SER A 60 -115.90 106.79 -96.21
CA SER A 60 -115.00 107.70 -95.50
C SER A 60 -114.76 107.32 -94.03
N GLN A 61 -115.74 106.71 -93.36
CA GLN A 61 -115.53 106.18 -91.99
C GLN A 61 -114.56 105.00 -91.97
N LEU A 62 -114.63 104.10 -92.97
CA LEU A 62 -113.65 103.02 -93.12
C LEU A 62 -112.24 103.56 -93.41
N GLU A 63 -112.11 104.55 -94.29
CA GLU A 63 -110.82 105.19 -94.60
C GLU A 63 -110.19 105.87 -93.37
N GLU A 64 -110.98 106.55 -92.53
CA GLU A 64 -110.48 107.13 -91.28
C GLU A 64 -110.10 106.04 -90.25
N MET A 65 -110.79 104.90 -90.20
CA MET A 65 -110.39 103.78 -89.33
C MET A 65 -109.06 103.18 -89.76
N CYS A 66 -108.85 102.90 -91.05
CA CYS A 66 -107.58 102.36 -91.56
C CYS A 66 -106.38 103.26 -91.19
N LEU A 67 -106.52 104.58 -91.31
CA LEU A 67 -105.46 105.53 -90.95
C LEU A 67 -105.15 105.57 -89.44
N ARG A 68 -106.14 105.29 -88.59
CA ARG A 68 -105.94 105.13 -87.13
C ARG A 68 -105.31 103.77 -86.80
N GLU A 69 -105.68 102.72 -87.52
CA GLU A 69 -105.10 101.37 -87.38
C GLU A 69 -103.61 101.36 -87.75
N GLU A 70 -103.23 101.92 -88.91
CA GLU A 70 -101.82 102.09 -89.29
C GLU A 70 -101.02 102.95 -88.29
N ALA A 71 -101.65 103.89 -87.58
CA ALA A 71 -100.99 104.67 -86.54
C ALA A 71 -100.76 103.83 -85.27
N ALA A 72 -101.77 103.08 -84.83
CA ALA A 72 -101.70 102.19 -83.67
C ALA A 72 -100.71 101.03 -83.89
N GLU A 73 -100.66 100.43 -85.09
CA GLU A 73 -99.67 99.39 -85.42
C GLU A 73 -98.23 99.92 -85.33
N ARG A 74 -97.97 101.17 -85.76
CA ARG A 74 -96.65 101.79 -85.66
C ARG A 74 -96.24 102.08 -84.22
N GLU A 75 -97.16 102.54 -83.37
CA GLU A 75 -96.86 102.66 -81.93
C GLU A 75 -96.63 101.29 -81.29
N HIS A 76 -97.44 100.28 -81.62
CA HIS A 76 -97.27 98.91 -81.12
C HIS A 76 -95.92 98.31 -81.52
N LEU A 77 -95.51 98.43 -82.78
CA LEU A 77 -94.19 98.00 -83.27
C LEU A 77 -93.03 98.72 -82.54
N ASN A 78 -93.18 100.02 -82.27
CA ASN A 78 -92.18 100.77 -81.51
C ASN A 78 -92.10 100.31 -80.04
N CYS A 79 -93.24 100.11 -79.39
CA CYS A 79 -93.32 99.56 -78.03
C CYS A 79 -92.71 98.14 -77.94
N CYS A 80 -92.99 97.27 -78.91
CA CYS A 80 -92.37 95.94 -79.00
C CYS A 80 -90.85 96.03 -79.17
N SER A 81 -90.35 96.94 -80.01
CA SER A 81 -88.90 97.17 -80.18
C SER A 81 -88.23 97.61 -78.87
N ILE A 82 -88.85 98.53 -78.13
CA ILE A 82 -88.34 98.98 -76.83
C ILE A 82 -88.37 97.84 -75.81
N LEU A 83 -89.47 97.07 -75.73
CA LEU A 83 -89.59 95.91 -74.83
C LEU A 83 -88.56 94.82 -75.13
N GLU A 84 -88.31 94.50 -76.39
CA GLU A 84 -87.35 93.46 -76.78
C GLU A 84 -85.91 93.88 -76.45
N ASN A 85 -85.57 95.17 -76.59
CA ASN A 85 -84.28 95.71 -76.14
C ASN A 85 -84.14 95.65 -74.61
N LEU A 86 -85.16 96.08 -73.85
CA LEU A 86 -85.15 96.08 -72.39
C LEU A 86 -85.09 94.63 -71.82
N LYS A 87 -85.79 93.69 -72.47
CA LYS A 87 -85.70 92.25 -72.23
C LYS A 87 -84.29 91.71 -72.46
N ASN A 88 -83.64 92.09 -73.57
CA ASN A 88 -82.26 91.70 -73.84
C ASN A 88 -81.27 92.27 -72.80
N GLU A 89 -81.44 93.53 -72.39
CA GLU A 89 -80.62 94.16 -71.36
C GLU A 89 -80.79 93.47 -69.98
N ILE A 90 -82.01 93.13 -69.60
CA ILE A 90 -82.30 92.33 -68.40
C ILE A 90 -81.68 90.93 -68.48
N ILE A 91 -81.73 90.27 -69.65
CA ILE A 91 -81.12 88.95 -69.85
C ILE A 91 -79.59 89.04 -69.73
N PHE A 92 -78.93 90.01 -70.35
CA PHE A 92 -77.48 90.19 -70.23
C PHE A 92 -77.06 90.56 -68.80
N SER A 93 -77.81 91.45 -68.14
CA SER A 93 -77.60 91.77 -66.71
C SER A 93 -77.69 90.52 -65.84
N LYS A 94 -78.71 89.69 -66.04
CA LYS A 94 -78.93 88.47 -65.26
C LYS A 94 -77.85 87.41 -65.51
N ILE A 95 -77.46 87.22 -66.78
CA ILE A 95 -76.37 86.30 -67.16
C ILE A 95 -75.03 86.75 -66.55
N ASP A 96 -74.72 88.04 -66.52
CA ASP A 96 -73.51 88.57 -65.88
C ASP A 96 -73.54 88.39 -64.34
N THR A 97 -74.69 88.53 -63.68
CA THR A 97 -74.83 88.19 -62.25
C THR A 97 -74.68 86.68 -62.00
N GLU A 98 -75.33 85.82 -62.78
CA GLU A 98 -75.24 84.37 -62.62
C GLU A 98 -73.83 83.84 -62.93
N LEU A 99 -73.13 84.40 -63.93
CA LEU A 99 -71.71 84.11 -64.19
C LEU A 99 -70.82 84.58 -63.05
N LYS A 100 -71.08 85.75 -62.46
CA LYS A 100 -70.32 86.24 -61.29
C LYS A 100 -70.52 85.35 -60.07
N GLU A 101 -71.75 84.93 -59.77
CA GLU A 101 -72.03 83.99 -58.69
C GLU A 101 -71.38 82.61 -58.94
N HIS A 102 -71.54 82.03 -60.13
CA HIS A 102 -70.89 80.75 -60.46
C HIS A 102 -69.36 80.82 -60.38
N LEU A 103 -68.75 81.93 -60.82
CA LEU A 103 -67.29 82.12 -60.77
C LEU A 103 -66.81 82.42 -59.34
N PHE A 104 -67.64 83.02 -58.48
CA PHE A 104 -67.36 83.18 -57.05
C PHE A 104 -67.45 81.82 -56.33
N VAL A 105 -68.52 81.04 -56.53
CA VAL A 105 -68.70 79.70 -55.96
C VAL A 105 -67.60 78.73 -56.42
N ALA A 106 -67.18 78.81 -57.69
CA ALA A 106 -66.03 78.02 -58.18
C ALA A 106 -64.74 78.41 -57.45
N LYS A 107 -64.47 79.71 -57.26
CA LYS A 107 -63.30 80.18 -56.50
C LYS A 107 -63.37 79.84 -55.02
N GLU A 108 -64.53 79.87 -54.39
CA GLU A 108 -64.70 79.42 -52.99
C GLU A 108 -64.52 77.90 -52.87
N ALA A 109 -64.98 77.11 -53.84
CA ALA A 109 -64.72 75.67 -53.90
C ALA A 109 -63.22 75.36 -54.07
N ASP A 110 -62.53 76.06 -54.97
CA ASP A 110 -61.07 75.93 -55.16
C ASP A 110 -60.29 76.39 -53.92
N VAL A 111 -60.67 77.51 -53.30
CA VAL A 111 -60.05 77.99 -52.05
C VAL A 111 -60.33 77.03 -50.90
N ALA A 112 -61.52 76.44 -50.79
CA ALA A 112 -61.84 75.43 -49.79
C ALA A 112 -61.07 74.12 -50.03
N LEU A 113 -60.89 73.72 -51.30
CA LEU A 113 -60.07 72.56 -51.68
C LEU A 113 -58.59 72.78 -51.38
N LEU A 114 -58.06 73.97 -51.69
CA LEU A 114 -56.69 74.35 -51.37
C LEU A 114 -56.48 74.50 -49.86
N GLN A 115 -57.41 75.10 -49.11
CA GLN A 115 -57.35 75.12 -47.65
C GLN A 115 -57.44 73.71 -47.04
N ARG A 116 -58.20 72.79 -47.63
CA ARG A 116 -58.24 71.39 -47.20
C ARG A 116 -56.89 70.71 -47.45
N LYS A 117 -56.35 70.80 -48.67
CA LYS A 117 -55.03 70.27 -49.02
C LYS A 117 -53.88 70.88 -48.20
N VAL A 118 -53.94 72.17 -47.86
CA VAL A 118 -52.96 72.82 -46.98
C VAL A 118 -53.12 72.36 -45.53
N LYS A 119 -54.35 72.13 -45.03
CA LYS A 119 -54.57 71.54 -43.70
C LYS A 119 -54.16 70.06 -43.63
N GLU A 120 -54.28 69.34 -44.74
CA GLU A 120 -53.90 67.94 -44.92
C GLU A 120 -52.37 67.82 -44.99
N ALA A 121 -51.72 68.55 -45.90
CA ALA A 121 -50.26 68.64 -45.96
C ALA A 121 -49.63 69.19 -44.67
N ASN A 122 -50.28 70.13 -43.96
CA ASN A 122 -49.81 70.58 -42.65
C ASN A 122 -49.96 69.50 -41.57
N ARG A 123 -50.93 68.58 -41.67
CA ARG A 123 -51.00 67.40 -40.79
C ARG A 123 -49.90 66.40 -41.14
N GLU A 124 -49.75 66.05 -42.42
CA GLU A 124 -48.66 65.18 -42.89
C GLU A 124 -47.29 65.73 -42.47
N VAL A 125 -47.05 67.04 -42.57
CA VAL A 125 -45.82 67.69 -42.08
C VAL A 125 -45.74 67.68 -40.55
N GLN A 126 -46.84 67.86 -39.81
CA GLN A 126 -46.84 67.76 -38.35
C GLN A 126 -46.53 66.33 -37.86
N ASP A 127 -47.07 65.32 -38.54
CA ASP A 127 -46.89 63.89 -38.26
C ASP A 127 -45.51 63.40 -38.71
N LEU A 128 -44.97 63.96 -39.80
CA LEU A 128 -43.57 63.81 -40.19
C LEU A 128 -42.63 64.49 -39.17
N ILE A 129 -43.02 65.62 -38.58
CA ILE A 129 -42.25 66.29 -37.51
C ILE A 129 -42.32 65.53 -36.19
N SER A 130 -43.45 64.90 -35.83
CA SER A 130 -43.51 64.04 -34.65
C SER A 130 -42.70 62.76 -34.85
N SER A 131 -42.85 62.08 -35.99
CA SER A 131 -42.03 60.89 -36.29
C SER A 131 -40.53 61.22 -36.45
N LEU A 132 -40.14 62.41 -36.93
CA LEU A 132 -38.75 62.89 -36.88
C LEU A 132 -38.25 63.13 -35.45
N LYS A 133 -39.11 63.58 -34.52
CA LYS A 133 -38.77 63.69 -33.10
C LYS A 133 -38.63 62.31 -32.45
N ASP A 134 -39.51 61.37 -32.76
CA ASP A 134 -39.43 60.00 -32.25
C ASP A 134 -38.17 59.29 -32.79
N VAL A 135 -37.82 59.50 -34.06
CA VAL A 135 -36.56 59.05 -34.67
C VAL A 135 -35.35 59.76 -34.06
N ALA A 136 -35.44 61.04 -33.72
CA ALA A 136 -34.36 61.75 -33.01
C ALA A 136 -34.15 61.21 -31.59
N CYS A 137 -35.22 61.04 -30.81
CA CYS A 137 -35.16 60.42 -29.48
C CYS A 137 -34.67 58.96 -29.54
N SER A 138 -35.06 58.21 -30.58
CA SER A 138 -34.54 56.87 -30.84
C SER A 138 -33.04 56.89 -31.19
N ASN A 139 -32.58 57.84 -32.00
CA ASN A 139 -31.16 58.03 -32.30
C ASN A 139 -30.34 58.42 -31.05
N ASP A 140 -30.82 59.34 -30.21
CA ASP A 140 -30.12 59.70 -28.97
C ASP A 140 -30.13 58.53 -27.96
N LYS A 141 -31.18 57.71 -27.93
CA LYS A 141 -31.20 56.45 -27.15
C LYS A 141 -30.20 55.43 -27.68
N LEU A 142 -30.21 55.15 -28.98
CA LEU A 142 -29.23 54.26 -29.65
C LEU A 142 -27.79 54.78 -29.49
N ARG A 143 -27.59 56.09 -29.39
CA ARG A 143 -26.30 56.74 -29.12
C ARG A 143 -25.87 56.60 -27.66
N SER A 144 -26.80 56.60 -26.70
CA SER A 144 -26.52 56.23 -25.30
C SER A 144 -26.15 54.75 -25.21
N GLU A 145 -26.96 53.87 -25.80
CA GLU A 145 -26.73 52.42 -25.84
C GLU A 145 -25.40 52.07 -26.53
N LEU A 146 -25.06 52.75 -27.62
CA LEU A 146 -23.74 52.62 -28.28
C LEU A 146 -22.60 53.15 -27.40
N GLY A 147 -22.83 54.20 -26.62
CA GLY A 147 -21.88 54.68 -25.61
C GLY A 147 -21.64 53.63 -24.52
N GLU A 148 -22.71 53.05 -23.97
CA GLU A 148 -22.66 51.96 -22.98
C GLU A 148 -21.95 50.73 -23.56
N VAL A 149 -22.28 50.31 -24.79
CA VAL A 149 -21.59 49.23 -25.52
C VAL A 149 -20.10 49.55 -25.75
N MET A 150 -19.73 50.80 -26.01
CA MET A 150 -18.32 51.19 -26.10
C MET A 150 -17.60 51.13 -24.74
N THR A 151 -18.25 51.51 -23.64
CA THR A 151 -17.65 51.39 -22.30
C THR A 151 -17.53 49.94 -21.82
N THR A 152 -18.50 49.07 -22.14
CA THR A 152 -18.40 47.63 -21.84
C THR A 152 -17.35 46.97 -22.73
N ARG A 153 -17.24 47.36 -24.01
CA ARG A 153 -16.14 46.91 -24.89
C ARG A 153 -14.77 47.33 -24.36
N MET A 154 -14.60 48.55 -23.84
CA MET A 154 -13.35 48.96 -23.19
C MET A 154 -13.06 48.10 -21.95
N ARG A 155 -14.06 47.88 -21.09
CA ARG A 155 -13.91 47.04 -19.87
C ARG A 155 -13.51 45.60 -20.22
N LEU A 156 -14.16 45.00 -21.23
CA LEU A 156 -13.83 43.67 -21.73
C LEU A 156 -12.43 43.61 -22.34
N LEU A 157 -11.99 44.64 -23.06
CA LEU A 157 -10.61 44.72 -23.58
C LEU A 157 -9.57 44.79 -22.45
N SER A 158 -9.83 45.55 -21.37
CA SER A 158 -8.97 45.56 -20.20
C SER A 158 -8.94 44.20 -19.49
N GLN A 159 -10.09 43.54 -19.34
CA GLN A 159 -10.17 42.19 -18.76
C GLN A 159 -9.46 41.13 -19.62
N ILE A 160 -9.52 41.25 -20.96
CA ILE A 160 -8.74 40.40 -21.86
C ILE A 160 -7.25 40.64 -21.67
N GLN A 161 -6.78 41.89 -21.54
CA GLN A 161 -5.37 42.20 -21.29
C GLN A 161 -4.88 41.71 -19.91
N GLU A 162 -5.73 41.75 -18.89
CA GLU A 162 -5.45 41.18 -17.57
C GLU A 162 -5.34 39.64 -17.64
N LEU A 163 -6.25 38.98 -18.36
CA LEU A 163 -6.23 37.53 -18.60
C LEU A 163 -5.07 37.09 -19.49
N GLU A 164 -4.68 37.89 -20.50
CA GLU A 164 -3.49 37.65 -21.31
C GLU A 164 -2.23 37.72 -20.45
N ALA A 165 -2.10 38.73 -19.58
CA ALA A 165 -0.99 38.84 -18.64
C ALA A 165 -0.97 37.71 -17.58
N GLU A 166 -2.13 37.22 -17.15
CA GLU A 166 -2.23 36.06 -16.27
C GLU A 166 -1.88 34.74 -16.98
N CYS A 167 -2.32 34.53 -18.22
CA CYS A 167 -1.87 33.42 -19.07
C CYS A 167 -0.34 33.43 -19.26
N ASP A 168 0.24 34.60 -19.52
CA ASP A 168 1.69 34.79 -19.68
C ASP A 168 2.47 34.47 -18.39
N LYS A 169 1.89 34.78 -17.23
CA LYS A 169 2.41 34.47 -15.89
C LYS A 169 2.27 32.97 -15.58
N LEU A 170 1.13 32.36 -15.90
CA LEU A 170 0.91 30.92 -15.76
C LEU A 170 1.84 30.11 -16.67
N GLN A 171 2.10 30.55 -17.90
CA GLN A 171 3.05 29.90 -18.81
C GLN A 171 4.49 29.97 -18.27
N LYS A 172 4.89 31.09 -17.66
CA LYS A 172 6.21 31.23 -16.99
C LYS A 172 6.33 30.31 -15.77
N ASN A 173 5.27 30.23 -14.96
CA ASN A 173 5.21 29.31 -13.81
C ASN A 173 5.25 27.83 -14.25
N LEU A 174 4.54 27.48 -15.33
CA LEU A 174 4.52 26.14 -15.90
C LEU A 174 5.93 25.75 -16.37
N LYS A 175 6.60 26.61 -17.14
CA LYS A 175 8.00 26.40 -17.57
C LYS A 175 8.99 26.27 -16.41
N SER A 176 8.80 27.01 -15.31
CA SER A 176 9.64 26.79 -14.12
C SER A 176 9.38 25.42 -13.50
N LYS A 177 8.11 24.98 -13.44
CA LYS A 177 7.72 23.67 -12.91
C LYS A 177 8.14 22.50 -13.80
N GLU A 178 8.13 22.65 -15.12
CA GLU A 178 8.74 21.71 -16.06
C GLU A 178 10.23 21.55 -15.75
N SER A 179 10.97 22.65 -15.58
CA SER A 179 12.41 22.59 -15.23
C SER A 179 12.67 21.97 -13.85
N ASP A 180 11.77 22.15 -12.87
CA ASP A 180 11.89 21.53 -11.55
C ASP A 180 11.57 20.03 -11.61
N LEU A 181 10.58 19.64 -12.41
CA LEU A 181 10.23 18.24 -12.65
C LEU A 181 11.35 17.49 -13.39
N GLU A 182 12.02 18.14 -14.35
CA GLU A 182 13.20 17.58 -15.05
C GLU A 182 14.39 17.35 -14.09
N LYS A 183 14.62 18.27 -13.14
CA LYS A 183 15.60 18.07 -12.05
C LYS A 183 15.18 16.92 -11.13
N SER A 184 13.90 16.83 -10.76
CA SER A 184 13.38 15.73 -9.94
C SER A 184 13.42 14.37 -10.65
N SER A 185 13.19 14.31 -11.96
CA SER A 185 13.40 13.10 -12.77
C SER A 185 14.87 12.69 -12.73
N SER A 186 15.77 13.64 -12.99
CA SER A 186 17.23 13.40 -12.91
C SER A 186 17.67 12.89 -11.53
N GLN A 187 17.03 13.35 -10.45
CA GLN A 187 17.25 12.83 -9.09
C GLN A 187 16.68 11.42 -8.90
N MET A 188 15.49 11.13 -9.45
CA MET A 188 14.91 9.78 -9.43
C MET A 188 15.76 8.78 -10.21
N ASP A 189 16.38 9.17 -11.33
CA ASP A 189 17.30 8.33 -12.08
C ASP A 189 18.57 8.01 -11.27
N VAL A 190 19.13 9.01 -10.57
CA VAL A 190 20.26 8.81 -9.63
C VAL A 190 19.87 7.90 -8.46
N ILE A 191 18.68 8.08 -7.87
CA ILE A 191 18.17 7.22 -6.79
C ILE A 191 17.91 5.79 -7.29
N SER A 192 17.44 5.64 -8.53
CA SER A 192 17.25 4.33 -9.18
C SER A 192 18.58 3.61 -9.38
N GLN A 193 19.61 4.32 -9.86
CA GLN A 193 20.97 3.79 -9.98
C GLN A 193 21.55 3.40 -8.61
N GLN A 194 21.43 4.27 -7.60
CA GLN A 194 21.84 3.97 -6.23
C GLN A 194 21.12 2.74 -5.65
N LYS A 195 19.81 2.58 -5.93
CA LYS A 195 19.05 1.39 -5.54
C LYS A 195 19.58 0.14 -6.24
N GLN A 196 19.91 0.21 -7.53
CA GLN A 196 20.48 -0.92 -8.27
C GLN A 196 21.86 -1.31 -7.75
N ASP A 197 22.71 -0.34 -7.43
CA ASP A 197 24.04 -0.57 -6.86
C ASP A 197 23.96 -1.13 -5.43
N LEU A 198 23.05 -0.62 -4.59
CA LEU A 198 22.77 -1.19 -3.27
C LEU A 198 22.22 -2.63 -3.38
N GLN A 199 21.31 -2.90 -4.31
CA GLN A 199 20.78 -4.24 -4.53
C GLN A 199 21.87 -5.21 -5.01
N LYS A 200 22.81 -4.75 -5.83
CA LYS A 200 24.00 -5.53 -6.22
C LYS A 200 24.92 -5.81 -5.04
N SER A 201 25.14 -4.85 -4.15
CA SER A 201 25.89 -5.04 -2.89
C SER A 201 25.18 -5.98 -1.93
N ILE A 202 23.85 -5.95 -1.87
CA ILE A 202 23.05 -6.91 -1.10
C ILE A 202 23.26 -8.34 -1.63
N CYS A 203 23.14 -8.57 -2.94
CA CYS A 203 23.42 -9.90 -3.51
C CYS A 203 24.86 -10.39 -3.25
N GLN A 204 25.84 -9.47 -3.21
CA GLN A 204 27.22 -9.81 -2.84
C GLN A 204 27.36 -10.17 -1.35
N LEU A 205 26.66 -9.47 -0.46
CA LEU A 205 26.61 -9.77 0.98
C LEU A 205 25.83 -11.06 1.27
N GLU A 206 24.74 -11.34 0.56
CA GLU A 206 24.00 -12.60 0.60
C GLU A 206 24.87 -13.79 0.16
N THR A 207 25.67 -13.59 -0.89
CA THR A 207 26.65 -14.61 -1.37
C THR A 207 27.72 -14.86 -0.31
N ALA A 208 28.37 -13.81 0.20
CA ALA A 208 29.40 -13.93 1.24
C ALA A 208 28.84 -14.49 2.57
N SER A 209 27.59 -14.14 2.92
CA SER A 209 26.90 -14.71 4.08
C SER A 209 26.58 -16.19 3.87
N SER A 210 26.30 -16.64 2.65
CA SER A 210 26.10 -18.05 2.33
C SER A 210 27.41 -18.83 2.37
N GLU A 211 28.51 -18.23 1.89
CA GLU A 211 29.87 -18.79 2.00
C GLU A 211 30.27 -18.94 3.48
N LEU A 212 30.11 -17.89 4.29
CA LEU A 212 30.37 -17.91 5.74
C LEU A 212 29.44 -18.90 6.49
N GLN A 213 28.18 -19.04 6.08
CA GLN A 213 27.27 -20.05 6.62
C GLN A 213 27.82 -21.47 6.37
N THR A 214 28.32 -21.76 5.15
CA THR A 214 28.93 -23.07 4.86
C THR A 214 30.27 -23.27 5.56
N GLU A 215 31.07 -22.22 5.77
CA GLU A 215 32.29 -22.32 6.58
C GLU A 215 31.96 -22.57 8.06
N LEU A 216 30.94 -21.91 8.61
CA LEU A 216 30.44 -22.16 9.96
C LEU A 216 29.92 -23.60 10.12
N GLU A 217 29.14 -24.12 9.17
CA GLU A 217 28.67 -25.51 9.18
C GLU A 217 29.81 -26.54 9.10
N LEU A 218 30.87 -26.24 8.33
CA LEU A 218 32.10 -27.04 8.31
C LEU A 218 32.87 -26.96 9.63
N LYS A 219 32.92 -25.78 10.26
CA LYS A 219 33.55 -25.59 11.58
C LYS A 219 32.77 -26.29 12.69
N ASP A 220 31.44 -26.26 12.65
CA ASP A 220 30.57 -27.04 13.52
C ASP A 220 30.82 -28.55 13.38
N LEU A 221 31.04 -29.04 12.16
CA LEU A 221 31.39 -30.44 11.91
C LEU A 221 32.78 -30.80 12.48
N GLU A 222 33.75 -29.89 12.35
CA GLU A 222 35.10 -30.03 12.91
C GLU A 222 35.08 -29.96 14.45
N LEU A 223 34.24 -29.12 15.04
CA LEU A 223 34.05 -28.96 16.48
C LEU A 223 33.35 -30.18 17.09
N ARG A 224 32.31 -30.72 16.44
CA ARG A 224 31.70 -32.01 16.82
C ARG A 224 32.72 -33.17 16.77
N ARG A 225 33.62 -33.16 15.79
CA ARG A 225 34.73 -34.13 15.70
C ARG A 225 35.77 -33.93 16.81
N LEU A 226 36.09 -32.70 17.18
CA LEU A 226 36.96 -32.38 18.32
C LEU A 226 36.35 -32.85 19.63
N ASN A 227 35.06 -32.59 19.88
CA ASN A 227 34.37 -33.07 21.09
C ASN A 227 34.36 -34.60 21.17
N TRP A 228 34.16 -35.30 20.05
CA TRP A 228 34.28 -36.76 20.01
C TRP A 228 35.70 -37.26 20.34
N LEU A 229 36.73 -36.59 19.81
CA LEU A 229 38.12 -36.86 20.17
C LEU A 229 38.43 -36.49 21.63
N GLU A 230 37.75 -35.50 22.22
CA GLU A 230 37.89 -35.16 23.64
C GLU A 230 37.24 -36.22 24.54
N GLU A 231 36.07 -36.75 24.19
CA GLU A 231 35.48 -37.91 24.87
C GLU A 231 36.34 -39.17 24.72
N GLU A 232 36.93 -39.43 23.54
CA GLU A 232 37.89 -40.52 23.34
C GLU A 232 39.15 -40.34 24.20
N ASN A 233 39.75 -39.14 24.22
CA ASN A 233 40.88 -38.83 25.09
C ASN A 233 40.52 -38.92 26.58
N LYS A 234 39.30 -38.57 26.97
CA LYS A 234 38.80 -38.74 28.34
C LYS A 234 38.66 -40.21 28.70
N SER A 235 38.07 -41.03 27.83
CA SER A 235 37.98 -42.49 28.02
C SER A 235 39.37 -43.12 28.14
N LEU A 236 40.32 -42.72 27.29
CA LEU A 236 41.71 -43.18 27.36
C LEU A 236 42.42 -42.71 28.63
N LYS A 237 42.13 -41.50 29.12
CA LYS A 237 42.67 -40.97 30.38
C LYS A 237 42.09 -41.71 31.60
N ASP A 238 40.80 -42.01 31.59
CA ASP A 238 40.13 -42.78 32.63
C ASP A 238 40.68 -44.23 32.63
N GLU A 239 40.92 -44.84 31.46
CA GLU A 239 41.56 -46.16 31.34
C GLU A 239 43.04 -46.15 31.76
N VAL A 240 43.80 -45.10 31.43
CA VAL A 240 45.16 -44.89 31.99
C VAL A 240 45.11 -44.76 33.51
N SER A 241 44.14 -44.05 34.09
CA SER A 241 44.01 -43.93 35.54
C SER A 241 43.65 -45.28 36.20
N ASN A 242 42.84 -46.11 35.54
CA ASN A 242 42.58 -47.48 35.98
C ASN A 242 43.86 -48.34 35.94
N LEU A 243 44.64 -48.25 34.86
CA LEU A 243 45.94 -48.94 34.75
C LEU A 243 46.96 -48.43 35.77
N GLU A 244 46.91 -47.16 36.18
CA GLU A 244 47.74 -46.62 37.27
C GLU A 244 47.27 -47.12 38.65
N THR A 245 45.97 -47.27 38.90
CA THR A 245 45.49 -47.89 40.15
C THR A 245 45.78 -49.40 40.19
N GLU A 246 45.67 -50.12 39.08
CA GLU A 246 46.06 -51.54 38.98
C GLU A 246 47.58 -51.71 39.19
N LYS A 247 48.41 -50.86 38.55
CA LYS A 247 49.85 -50.78 38.81
C LYS A 247 50.16 -50.47 40.28
N SER A 248 49.39 -49.58 40.91
CA SER A 248 49.55 -49.25 42.34
C SER A 248 49.18 -50.43 43.24
N LEU A 249 48.11 -51.18 42.92
CA LEU A 249 47.73 -52.42 43.62
C LEU A 249 48.80 -53.51 43.45
N VAL A 250 49.32 -53.71 42.23
CA VAL A 250 50.42 -54.66 41.98
C VAL A 250 51.69 -54.25 42.73
N LEU A 251 52.02 -52.96 42.80
CA LEU A 251 53.13 -52.46 43.63
C LEU A 251 52.86 -52.67 45.13
N GLN A 252 51.63 -52.51 45.60
CA GLN A 252 51.26 -52.76 46.99
C GLN A 252 51.34 -54.25 47.36
N ASP A 253 50.91 -55.16 46.47
CA ASP A 253 51.07 -56.60 46.67
C ASP A 253 52.55 -57.04 46.57
N LEU A 254 53.35 -56.41 45.70
CA LEU A 254 54.80 -56.64 45.64
C LEU A 254 55.51 -56.15 46.91
N GLU A 255 55.18 -54.95 47.41
CA GLU A 255 55.75 -54.43 48.66
C GLU A 255 55.28 -55.24 49.88
N LYS A 256 54.03 -55.72 49.87
CA LYS A 256 53.54 -56.68 50.86
C LYS A 256 54.32 -58.01 50.79
N LYS A 257 54.55 -58.57 49.58
CA LYS A 257 55.37 -59.78 49.41
C LYS A 257 56.82 -59.57 49.83
N LYS A 258 57.39 -58.40 49.57
CA LYS A 258 58.69 -57.98 50.10
C LYS A 258 58.68 -57.95 51.63
N SER A 259 57.66 -57.38 52.28
CA SER A 259 57.54 -57.38 53.75
C SER A 259 57.33 -58.79 54.34
N GLU A 260 56.64 -59.70 53.64
CA GLU A 260 56.53 -61.11 54.03
C GLU A 260 57.89 -61.84 53.90
N VAL A 261 58.69 -61.51 52.89
CA VAL A 261 60.05 -62.04 52.71
C VAL A 261 61.04 -61.44 53.71
N GLU A 262 60.96 -60.14 54.00
CA GLU A 262 61.76 -59.47 55.03
C GLU A 262 61.43 -59.99 56.44
N SER A 263 60.15 -60.27 56.72
CA SER A 263 59.72 -60.96 57.95
C SER A 263 60.26 -62.40 58.01
N SER A 264 60.23 -63.13 56.89
CA SER A 264 60.81 -64.48 56.80
C SER A 264 62.34 -64.47 56.96
N LEU A 265 63.01 -63.43 56.46
CA LEU A 265 64.45 -63.21 56.62
C LEU A 265 64.79 -62.89 58.08
N SER A 266 64.03 -62.00 58.74
CA SER A 266 64.21 -61.71 60.16
C SER A 266 63.99 -62.93 61.06
N GLN A 267 63.14 -63.88 60.65
CA GLN A 267 63.01 -65.17 61.33
C GLN A 267 64.26 -66.04 61.14
N VAL A 268 64.89 -66.03 59.96
CA VAL A 268 66.18 -66.68 59.72
C VAL A 268 67.30 -65.99 60.51
N ASP A 269 67.33 -64.67 60.57
CA ASP A 269 68.33 -63.92 61.34
C ASP A 269 68.20 -64.20 62.84
N MET A 270 66.99 -64.24 63.42
CA MET A 270 66.77 -64.69 64.81
C MET A 270 67.20 -66.15 65.04
N GLU A 271 67.01 -67.03 64.06
CA GLU A 271 67.48 -68.43 64.13
C GLU A 271 69.03 -68.48 64.09
N ASN A 272 69.65 -67.56 63.34
CA ASN A 272 71.09 -67.42 63.16
C ASN A 272 71.77 -66.80 64.39
N ASP A 273 71.19 -65.74 64.98
CA ASP A 273 71.59 -65.18 66.27
C ASP A 273 71.49 -66.24 67.38
N ARG A 274 70.41 -67.04 67.39
CA ARG A 274 70.28 -68.15 68.34
C ARG A 274 71.33 -69.24 68.09
N LEU A 275 71.80 -69.45 66.86
CA LEU A 275 72.93 -70.33 66.58
C LEU A 275 74.27 -69.70 67.02
N GLN A 276 74.44 -68.39 66.85
CA GLN A 276 75.61 -67.62 67.30
C GLN A 276 75.76 -67.64 68.83
N ASP A 277 74.67 -67.45 69.58
CA ASP A 277 74.64 -67.61 71.05
C ASP A 277 74.97 -69.05 71.49
N ASN A 278 74.51 -70.06 70.74
CA ASN A 278 74.89 -71.46 70.99
C ASN A 278 76.38 -71.71 70.68
N ILE A 279 76.95 -71.05 69.68
CA ILE A 279 78.39 -71.10 69.38
C ILE A 279 79.18 -70.43 70.51
N LEU A 280 78.82 -69.22 70.95
CA LEU A 280 79.46 -68.51 72.07
C LEU A 280 79.36 -69.30 73.38
N SER A 281 78.23 -69.98 73.62
CA SER A 281 78.04 -70.90 74.75
C SER A 281 78.97 -72.12 74.66
N LEU A 282 79.11 -72.72 73.48
CA LEU A 282 80.04 -73.83 73.24
C LEU A 282 81.51 -73.38 73.35
N GLU A 283 81.86 -72.19 72.87
CA GLU A 283 83.18 -71.59 73.04
C GLU A 283 83.50 -71.32 74.52
N SER A 284 82.52 -70.85 75.30
CA SER A 284 82.66 -70.72 76.76
C SER A 284 82.89 -72.07 77.45
N VAL A 285 82.19 -73.13 77.01
CA VAL A 285 82.42 -74.51 77.50
C VAL A 285 83.79 -75.04 77.07
N ILE A 286 84.26 -74.74 75.86
CA ILE A 286 85.61 -75.10 75.39
C ILE A 286 86.67 -74.39 76.24
N VAL A 287 86.53 -73.09 76.49
CA VAL A 287 87.43 -72.34 77.38
C VAL A 287 87.41 -72.90 78.81
N GLY A 288 86.25 -73.29 79.33
CA GLY A 288 86.13 -73.98 80.62
C GLY A 288 86.88 -75.32 80.65
N LEU A 289 86.70 -76.16 79.63
CA LEU A 289 87.43 -77.42 79.49
C LEU A 289 88.94 -77.21 79.29
N GLN A 290 89.34 -76.08 78.70
CA GLN A 290 90.73 -75.73 78.47
C GLN A 290 91.40 -75.22 79.76
N THR A 291 90.70 -74.46 80.60
CA THR A 291 91.19 -74.09 81.95
C THR A 291 91.17 -75.28 82.92
N ASP A 292 90.22 -76.22 82.80
CA ASP A 292 90.26 -77.50 83.51
C ASP A 292 91.47 -78.34 83.07
N LEU A 293 91.79 -78.38 81.77
CA LEU A 293 92.97 -79.07 81.24
C LEU A 293 94.27 -78.43 81.75
N GLU A 294 94.33 -77.09 81.82
CA GLU A 294 95.46 -76.36 82.40
C GLU A 294 95.60 -76.64 83.90
N MET A 295 94.51 -76.62 84.68
CA MET A 295 94.52 -77.02 86.10
C MET A 295 94.98 -78.47 86.29
N LYS A 296 94.55 -79.41 85.43
CA LYS A 296 95.04 -80.80 85.48
C LYS A 296 96.48 -80.94 85.02
N SER A 297 96.97 -80.08 84.13
CA SER A 297 98.40 -79.99 83.83
C SER A 297 99.20 -79.47 85.03
N ALA A 298 98.64 -78.54 85.81
CA ALA A 298 99.25 -78.03 87.05
C ALA A 298 99.29 -79.10 88.15
N GLU A 299 98.18 -79.83 88.39
CA GLU A 299 98.17 -81.01 89.29
C GLU A 299 99.19 -82.06 88.87
N VAL A 300 99.32 -82.35 87.57
CA VAL A 300 100.32 -83.31 87.05
C VAL A 300 101.74 -82.80 87.28
N ASN A 301 102.02 -81.51 87.08
CA ASN A 301 103.32 -80.90 87.37
C ASN A 301 103.65 -80.89 88.88
N GLU A 302 102.65 -80.66 89.75
CA GLU A 302 102.80 -80.73 91.21
C GLU A 302 103.05 -82.17 91.68
N LEU A 303 102.32 -83.15 91.13
CA LEU A 303 102.57 -84.58 91.34
C LEU A 303 103.97 -84.98 90.85
N GLN A 304 104.41 -84.48 89.70
CA GLN A 304 105.74 -84.76 89.15
C GLN A 304 106.87 -84.11 89.97
N ASN A 305 106.60 -82.96 90.61
CA ASN A 305 107.48 -82.38 91.63
C ASN A 305 107.48 -83.21 92.94
N SER A 306 106.34 -83.71 93.41
CA SER A 306 106.33 -84.64 94.56
C SER A 306 107.08 -85.93 94.25
N GLN A 307 107.04 -86.40 93.00
CA GLN A 307 107.77 -87.57 92.52
C GLN A 307 109.26 -87.29 92.43
N SER A 308 109.68 -86.07 92.04
CA SER A 308 111.10 -85.69 91.99
C SER A 308 111.69 -85.57 93.40
N VAL A 309 110.94 -85.01 94.36
CA VAL A 309 111.31 -84.97 95.79
C VAL A 309 111.41 -86.38 96.36
N ALA A 310 110.41 -87.25 96.13
CA ALA A 310 110.47 -88.65 96.57
C ALA A 310 111.66 -89.42 95.95
N LYS A 311 112.04 -89.09 94.71
CA LYS A 311 113.21 -89.66 94.03
C LYS A 311 114.53 -89.18 94.66
N ALA A 312 114.62 -87.92 95.07
CA ALA A 312 115.77 -87.38 95.80
C ALA A 312 115.93 -88.03 97.19
N ASP A 313 114.81 -88.20 97.92
CA ASP A 313 114.79 -88.85 99.24
C ASP A 313 115.19 -90.35 99.15
N MET A 314 114.81 -91.03 98.06
CA MET A 314 115.30 -92.37 97.73
C MET A 314 116.80 -92.40 97.38
N CYS A 315 117.34 -91.37 96.72
CA CYS A 315 118.78 -91.26 96.45
C CYS A 315 119.60 -91.09 97.73
N LEU A 316 119.13 -90.31 98.72
CA LEU A 316 119.77 -90.18 100.03
C LEU A 316 119.80 -91.51 100.78
N LYS A 317 118.66 -92.23 100.84
CA LYS A 317 118.59 -93.59 101.41
C LYS A 317 119.50 -94.59 100.70
N ASN A 318 119.75 -94.41 99.41
CA ASN A 318 120.68 -95.24 98.65
C ASN A 318 122.15 -94.92 99.00
N GLN A 319 122.50 -93.65 99.26
CA GLN A 319 123.84 -93.27 99.77
C GLN A 319 124.08 -93.82 101.19
N ASP A 320 123.07 -93.80 102.07
CA ASP A 320 123.17 -94.44 103.39
C ASP A 320 123.37 -95.96 103.29
N LEU A 321 122.62 -96.64 102.41
CA LEU A 321 122.84 -98.07 102.14
C LEU A 321 124.24 -98.35 101.58
N GLN A 322 124.77 -97.48 100.73
CA GLN A 322 126.13 -97.59 100.20
C GLN A 322 127.20 -97.36 101.29
N SER A 323 126.96 -96.44 102.23
CA SER A 323 127.77 -96.24 103.44
C SER A 323 127.76 -97.49 104.35
N PHE A 324 126.60 -98.14 104.52
CA PHE A 324 126.49 -99.42 105.22
C PHE A 324 127.23 -100.55 104.50
N VAL A 325 127.20 -100.62 103.16
CA VAL A 325 127.97 -101.61 102.38
C VAL A 325 129.48 -101.41 102.53
N CYS A 326 129.98 -100.17 102.55
CA CYS A 326 131.38 -99.88 102.83
C CYS A 326 131.82 -100.35 104.23
N LYS A 327 130.98 -100.14 105.27
CA LYS A 327 131.23 -100.68 106.62
C LYS A 327 131.16 -102.21 106.67
N LEU A 328 130.23 -102.84 105.94
CA LEU A 328 130.09 -104.30 105.89
C LEU A 328 131.30 -105.00 105.24
N ASN A 329 131.94 -104.38 104.25
CA ASN A 329 133.16 -104.91 103.65
C ASN A 329 134.37 -104.77 104.58
N ALA A 330 134.54 -103.64 105.29
CA ALA A 330 135.58 -103.51 106.31
C ALA A 330 135.47 -104.60 107.41
N MET A 331 134.26 -104.83 107.92
CA MET A 331 133.95 -105.89 108.90
C MET A 331 134.19 -107.32 108.37
N LYS A 332 134.25 -107.51 107.05
CA LYS A 332 134.46 -108.80 106.39
C LYS A 332 135.95 -109.15 106.29
N ASP A 333 136.79 -108.17 106.00
CA ASP A 333 138.24 -108.35 105.91
C ASP A 333 138.88 -108.50 107.30
N GLU A 334 138.38 -107.78 108.31
CA GLU A 334 138.68 -108.05 109.74
C GLU A 334 138.38 -109.52 110.13
N ASN A 335 137.27 -110.07 109.62
CA ASN A 335 136.87 -111.46 109.90
C ASN A 335 137.85 -112.50 109.33
N ILE A 336 138.56 -112.16 108.25
CA ILE A 336 139.61 -112.99 107.65
C ILE A 336 140.88 -112.91 108.50
N LEU A 337 141.25 -111.71 108.97
CA LEU A 337 142.41 -111.49 109.85
C LEU A 337 142.27 -112.29 111.16
N LEU A 338 141.15 -112.13 111.86
CA LEU A 338 140.84 -112.79 113.14
C LEU A 338 140.88 -114.33 113.06
N ARG A 339 140.52 -114.92 111.91
CA ARG A 339 140.60 -116.38 111.67
C ARG A 339 142.03 -116.91 111.55
N SER A 340 143.02 -116.03 111.32
CA SER A 340 144.44 -116.40 111.27
C SER A 340 145.13 -116.32 112.63
N GLU A 341 144.89 -115.25 113.40
CA GLU A 341 145.51 -115.05 114.73
C GLU A 341 145.04 -116.06 115.79
N ILE A 342 143.77 -116.51 115.71
CA ILE A 342 143.23 -117.58 116.55
C ILE A 342 144.01 -118.91 116.41
N ARG A 343 144.82 -119.07 115.34
CA ARG A 343 145.68 -120.24 115.13
C ARG A 343 147.07 -120.12 115.75
N SER A 344 147.64 -118.92 115.87
CA SER A 344 149.02 -118.72 116.36
C SER A 344 149.12 -118.83 117.88
N HIS A 345 148.18 -118.22 118.61
CA HIS A 345 148.22 -118.14 120.08
C HIS A 345 148.02 -119.48 120.82
N LYS A 346 147.64 -120.57 120.13
CA LYS A 346 147.26 -121.83 120.78
C LYS A 346 148.39 -122.85 120.99
N LYS A 347 149.64 -122.59 120.52
CA LYS A 347 150.68 -123.64 120.57
C LYS A 347 152.15 -123.23 120.82
N VAL A 348 152.38 -122.11 121.51
CA VAL A 348 153.66 -121.88 122.24
C VAL A 348 153.51 -122.25 123.73
N LEU A 349 152.28 -122.53 124.20
CA LEU A 349 151.98 -123.09 125.51
C LEU A 349 152.26 -124.61 125.54
N HIS A 350 153.52 -124.98 125.32
CA HIS A 350 154.10 -126.23 125.81
C HIS A 350 155.63 -126.10 125.85
N GLU A 351 156.15 -125.84 127.06
CA GLU A 351 157.53 -126.01 127.58
C GLU A 351 158.76 -125.73 126.67
N VAL A 352 159.84 -125.12 127.15
CA VAL A 352 160.75 -125.64 128.21
C VAL A 352 161.38 -127.03 127.87
N LEU A 353 161.14 -127.52 126.66
CA LEU A 353 161.99 -128.46 125.91
C LEU A 353 162.53 -127.74 124.65
N THR A 354 163.25 -126.62 124.77
CA THR A 354 164.61 -126.58 125.33
C THR A 354 164.86 -125.34 126.21
N LYS A 355 165.56 -125.44 127.35
CA LYS A 355 167.03 -125.59 127.50
C LYS A 355 167.79 -124.45 126.81
N SER A 356 168.43 -123.54 127.54
CA SER A 356 169.75 -123.72 128.19
C SER A 356 170.85 -124.06 127.16
N ALA A 357 171.91 -123.26 126.97
CA ALA A 357 172.35 -122.15 127.81
C ALA A 357 173.26 -121.15 127.07
N LEU A 358 173.48 -120.01 127.75
CA LEU A 358 174.69 -119.17 127.69
C LEU A 358 175.00 -118.44 126.38
N ASN A 359 174.53 -117.19 126.26
CA ASN A 359 175.46 -116.06 126.13
C ASN A 359 174.84 -114.67 126.44
N THR A 360 175.74 -113.73 126.70
CA THR A 360 175.60 -112.34 127.18
C THR A 360 175.03 -111.31 126.18
N ALA A 361 174.68 -110.06 126.51
CA ALA A 361 174.14 -109.38 127.73
C ALA A 361 174.15 -107.83 127.51
N LYS A 362 173.16 -107.08 128.06
CA LYS A 362 173.15 -105.58 128.21
C LYS A 362 173.16 -104.79 126.87
N TYR A 363 172.91 -103.48 126.72
CA TYR A 363 172.54 -102.26 127.51
C TYR A 363 171.86 -101.25 126.50
N VAL A 364 171.24 -100.09 126.75
CA VAL A 364 170.90 -99.21 127.91
C VAL A 364 169.54 -98.49 127.63
N ALA A 365 169.23 -97.29 128.15
CA ALA A 365 168.04 -96.48 127.84
C ALA A 365 168.28 -94.95 127.94
N SER A 366 167.34 -94.13 127.41
CA SER A 366 167.08 -92.68 127.67
C SER A 366 168.08 -91.59 127.22
N VAL A 367 167.55 -90.47 126.67
CA VAL A 367 167.94 -89.02 126.80
C VAL A 367 167.16 -88.17 125.75
N GLU A 368 167.28 -86.83 125.75
CA GLU A 368 166.23 -85.86 125.35
C GLU A 368 166.52 -84.98 124.10
N SER A 369 165.46 -84.40 123.54
CA SER A 369 165.36 -83.01 123.00
C SER A 369 165.92 -82.57 121.62
N VAL A 370 165.11 -81.73 120.95
CA VAL A 370 165.45 -80.42 120.30
C VAL A 370 166.18 -80.32 118.92
N HIS A 371 165.61 -79.44 118.08
CA HIS A 371 166.19 -78.64 116.97
C HIS A 371 166.35 -79.19 115.52
N SER A 372 166.41 -78.21 114.59
CA SER A 372 167.22 -78.16 113.36
C SER A 372 166.69 -78.69 112.00
N ILE A 373 166.29 -77.74 111.13
CA ILE A 373 166.77 -77.54 109.74
C ILE A 373 166.54 -78.65 108.66
N SER A 374 165.60 -78.35 107.75
CA SER A 374 165.75 -78.46 106.27
C SER A 374 165.87 -79.85 105.59
N HIS A 375 166.15 -79.77 104.28
CA HIS A 375 166.40 -80.82 103.28
C HIS A 375 165.19 -81.70 102.88
N LYS A 376 164.42 -81.31 101.85
CA LYS A 376 164.73 -81.37 100.40
C LYS A 376 164.70 -82.80 99.82
N LEU A 377 163.79 -82.98 98.85
CA LEU A 377 164.12 -83.36 97.46
C LEU A 377 164.93 -84.67 97.28
N PHE A 378 164.30 -85.74 96.79
CA PHE A 378 164.80 -86.46 95.59
C PHE A 378 163.75 -87.37 94.91
N ASN A 379 163.70 -87.26 93.58
CA ASN A 379 163.03 -88.07 92.54
C ASN A 379 161.49 -88.32 92.55
N GLY A 380 160.83 -88.44 91.40
CA GLY A 380 161.22 -87.92 90.06
C GLY A 380 161.02 -88.82 88.84
N MET A 381 160.72 -88.14 87.74
CA MET A 381 160.89 -88.51 86.32
C MET A 381 160.02 -89.60 85.68
N GLU A 382 159.68 -89.31 84.42
CA GLU A 382 159.25 -90.20 83.33
C GLU A 382 157.90 -90.95 83.51
N LYS A 383 157.08 -91.15 82.47
CA LYS A 383 157.26 -90.88 81.01
C LYS A 383 155.92 -90.34 80.46
N GLU A 384 155.86 -89.12 79.91
CA GLU A 384 156.16 -88.74 78.51
C GLU A 384 155.12 -89.24 77.48
N CYS A 385 154.86 -88.58 76.34
CA CYS A 385 155.03 -87.17 75.90
C CYS A 385 154.37 -86.92 74.52
N TYR A 386 153.97 -87.97 73.82
CA TYR A 386 153.44 -87.95 72.45
C TYR A 386 152.03 -88.54 72.48
N MET A 387 151.00 -87.92 71.89
CA MET A 387 150.99 -87.09 70.68
C MET A 387 150.08 -85.84 70.81
N LEU A 388 150.41 -84.78 70.06
CA LEU A 388 149.56 -83.62 69.71
C LEU A 388 149.05 -82.76 70.91
N ALA A 389 149.70 -81.68 71.36
CA ALA A 389 150.90 -81.00 70.89
C ALA A 389 150.89 -80.43 69.45
N GLU A 390 149.76 -80.44 68.74
CA GLU A 390 149.68 -79.90 67.39
C GLU A 390 148.28 -79.31 67.12
N LYS A 391 148.26 -78.03 66.70
CA LYS A 391 147.09 -77.24 66.28
C LYS A 391 145.99 -77.09 67.36
N MET A 392 146.22 -76.33 68.43
CA MET A 392 146.29 -74.86 68.53
C MET A 392 144.90 -74.19 68.59
N PHE A 393 144.63 -73.28 69.54
CA PHE A 393 145.20 -71.91 69.62
C PHE A 393 144.76 -71.04 68.41
N HIS A 394 143.50 -71.17 67.95
CA HIS A 394 142.93 -70.26 66.94
C HIS A 394 141.47 -69.82 67.12
N GLU A 395 140.72 -70.39 68.08
CA GLU A 395 139.49 -69.80 68.67
C GLU A 395 139.60 -70.05 70.19
N ILE A 396 140.40 -69.29 70.95
CA ILE A 396 140.23 -67.86 71.31
C ILE A 396 138.85 -67.71 71.97
N CYS A 397 138.73 -67.68 73.30
CA CYS A 397 139.26 -66.65 74.22
C CYS A 397 138.85 -65.21 73.84
N GLU A 398 137.85 -65.03 72.96
CA GLU A 398 137.47 -63.71 72.42
C GLU A 398 136.19 -63.17 73.04
N ASN A 399 135.20 -64.03 73.34
CA ASN A 399 133.98 -63.64 74.09
C ASN A 399 134.22 -63.62 75.61
N ILE A 400 135.24 -62.85 75.97
CA ILE A 400 135.44 -62.20 77.26
C ILE A 400 134.42 -61.03 77.39
N GLU A 401 134.29 -60.43 78.58
CA GLU A 401 133.65 -59.10 78.82
C GLU A 401 132.20 -58.92 78.28
N GLY A 402 131.22 -59.56 78.94
CA GLY A 402 129.81 -59.55 78.53
C GLY A 402 128.75 -59.35 79.63
N MET A 403 128.71 -58.15 80.24
CA MET A 403 127.46 -57.44 80.65
C MET A 403 126.53 -58.04 81.75
N SER A 404 126.70 -59.29 82.19
CA SER A 404 125.67 -59.98 83.01
C SER A 404 125.69 -59.71 84.53
N GLU A 405 126.83 -59.29 85.12
CA GLU A 405 126.90 -58.98 86.56
C GLU A 405 126.19 -57.68 86.97
N PHE A 406 125.98 -56.76 86.01
CA PHE A 406 125.55 -55.38 86.22
C PHE A 406 124.16 -55.20 86.88
N ILE A 407 123.30 -56.22 86.86
CA ILE A 407 121.87 -56.08 87.22
C ILE A 407 121.60 -56.28 88.72
N LYS A 408 122.53 -56.83 89.51
CA LYS A 408 122.31 -57.15 90.94
C LYS A 408 122.75 -56.09 91.96
N GLU A 409 123.41 -55.01 91.54
CA GLU A 409 123.88 -53.97 92.48
C GLU A 409 122.83 -52.94 92.90
N ILE A 410 121.74 -52.77 92.14
CA ILE A 410 120.85 -51.60 92.27
C ILE A 410 119.97 -51.65 93.54
N GLU A 411 119.41 -52.82 93.92
CA GLU A 411 118.43 -52.90 95.04
C GLU A 411 119.04 -52.70 96.44
N CYS A 412 120.37 -52.72 96.61
CA CYS A 412 121.02 -52.56 97.92
C CYS A 412 121.39 -51.10 98.28
N LEU A 413 121.32 -50.16 97.32
CA LEU A 413 121.91 -48.81 97.49
C LEU A 413 120.92 -47.75 98.00
N GLU A 414 119.62 -47.84 97.70
CA GLU A 414 118.65 -46.80 98.06
C GLU A 414 118.15 -46.82 99.51
N SER A 415 118.30 -47.94 100.23
CA SER A 415 117.98 -48.01 101.67
C SER A 415 119.18 -47.64 102.55
N CYS A 416 120.37 -48.16 102.22
CA CYS A 416 121.61 -47.86 102.95
C CYS A 416 121.94 -46.35 102.98
N THR A 417 121.56 -45.61 101.94
CA THR A 417 121.89 -44.18 101.79
C THR A 417 121.13 -43.25 102.74
N ALA A 418 119.99 -43.66 103.30
CA ALA A 418 119.29 -42.89 104.33
C ALA A 418 119.98 -43.00 105.71
N ASP A 419 120.25 -44.23 106.16
CA ASP A 419 120.85 -44.47 107.47
C ASP A 419 122.33 -44.05 107.53
N LEU A 420 123.10 -44.22 106.43
CA LEU A 420 124.48 -43.72 106.35
C LEU A 420 124.59 -42.21 106.56
N VAL A 421 123.61 -41.42 106.13
CA VAL A 421 123.64 -39.96 106.30
C VAL A 421 123.45 -39.56 107.78
N SER A 422 122.69 -40.33 108.55
CA SER A 422 122.59 -40.15 110.01
C SER A 422 123.93 -40.43 110.69
N ASP A 423 124.53 -41.60 110.42
CA ASP A 423 125.75 -42.03 111.12
C ASP A 423 126.98 -41.21 110.70
N ASN A 424 127.08 -40.79 109.44
CA ASN A 424 128.18 -39.96 108.93
C ASN A 424 128.26 -38.59 109.66
N MET A 425 127.12 -37.98 109.98
CA MET A 425 127.07 -36.75 110.79
C MET A 425 127.60 -36.94 112.22
N SER A 426 127.53 -38.16 112.77
CA SER A 426 128.16 -38.48 114.07
C SER A 426 129.66 -38.77 113.92
N LEU A 427 130.06 -39.46 112.85
CA LEU A 427 131.44 -39.86 112.60
C LEU A 427 132.34 -38.67 112.23
N GLN A 428 131.84 -37.65 111.53
CA GLN A 428 132.61 -36.45 111.22
C GLN A 428 133.07 -35.68 112.48
N ALA A 429 132.29 -35.69 113.56
CA ALA A 429 132.68 -35.10 114.84
C ALA A 429 133.77 -35.92 115.57
N GLU A 430 133.76 -37.24 115.42
CA GLU A 430 134.78 -38.15 115.98
C GLU A 430 136.08 -38.15 115.16
N LEU A 431 135.99 -37.94 113.84
CA LEU A 431 137.13 -37.90 112.90
C LEU A 431 138.05 -36.70 113.16
N LEU A 432 137.48 -35.50 113.30
CA LEU A 432 138.21 -34.27 113.60
C LEU A 432 139.05 -34.39 114.89
N ARG A 433 138.62 -35.21 115.85
CA ARG A 433 139.34 -35.47 117.11
C ARG A 433 140.52 -36.45 116.96
N LYS A 434 140.60 -37.21 115.87
CA LYS A 434 141.65 -38.22 115.60
C LYS A 434 142.71 -37.74 114.61
N ASP A 435 142.36 -36.87 113.68
CA ASP A 435 143.32 -36.27 112.74
C ASP A 435 144.43 -35.46 113.45
N ASP A 436 144.09 -34.78 114.54
CA ASP A 436 145.08 -34.06 115.36
C ASP A 436 146.01 -34.99 116.16
N ILE A 437 145.67 -36.28 116.28
CA ILE A 437 146.56 -37.31 116.85
C ILE A 437 147.48 -37.88 115.77
N LEU A 438 146.97 -38.10 114.54
CA LEU A 438 147.78 -38.58 113.42
C LEU A 438 148.89 -37.60 113.01
N LYS A 439 148.63 -36.28 113.11
CA LYS A 439 149.64 -35.22 112.88
C LYS A 439 150.82 -35.27 113.86
N GLY A 440 150.69 -35.96 115.00
CA GLY A 440 151.81 -36.21 115.92
C GLY A 440 152.70 -37.39 115.52
N LEU A 441 152.14 -38.42 114.87
CA LEU A 441 152.84 -39.69 114.63
C LEU A 441 153.77 -39.70 113.42
N SER A 442 153.59 -38.80 112.45
CA SER A 442 154.46 -38.71 111.26
C SER A 442 155.79 -38.00 111.52
N PHE A 443 155.90 -37.23 112.61
CA PHE A 443 157.09 -36.44 112.93
C PHE A 443 158.25 -37.31 113.44
N ASP A 444 157.98 -38.21 114.38
CA ASP A 444 159.00 -39.08 115.00
C ASP A 444 159.54 -40.18 114.06
N LEU A 445 158.85 -40.47 112.95
CA LEU A 445 159.32 -41.43 111.94
C LEU A 445 160.45 -40.86 111.06
N SER A 446 160.71 -39.56 111.12
CA SER A 446 161.61 -38.84 110.19
C SER A 446 163.11 -39.09 110.42
N LEU A 447 163.54 -39.86 111.44
CA LEU A 447 164.95 -39.85 111.88
C LEU A 447 165.62 -41.21 112.20
N LEU A 448 165.00 -42.36 111.88
CA LEU A 448 165.50 -43.67 112.37
C LEU A 448 165.92 -44.72 111.33
N GLN A 449 165.87 -44.46 110.02
CA GLN A 449 166.39 -45.44 109.04
C GLN A 449 167.16 -44.87 107.82
N GLU A 450 167.47 -43.58 107.82
CA GLU A 450 168.57 -43.06 107.00
C GLU A 450 169.92 -43.44 107.65
N SER A 451 170.45 -44.63 107.36
CA SER A 451 171.89 -44.95 107.53
C SER A 451 172.35 -46.33 107.01
N ALA A 452 171.47 -47.18 106.44
CA ALA A 452 171.82 -48.58 106.12
C ALA A 452 171.69 -48.97 104.62
N SER A 453 172.84 -49.14 103.96
CA SER A 453 173.03 -49.95 102.74
C SER A 453 172.39 -49.50 101.41
N ASN A 454 172.51 -48.21 101.08
CA ASN A 454 172.48 -47.73 99.69
C ASN A 454 173.45 -48.53 98.79
N THR A 455 172.98 -49.19 97.71
CA THR A 455 173.76 -49.59 96.51
C THR A 455 172.96 -50.34 95.43
N LYS A 456 171.81 -50.96 95.75
CA LYS A 456 171.04 -51.80 94.80
C LYS A 456 169.87 -51.07 94.10
N ASP A 457 169.49 -49.92 94.62
CA ASP A 457 168.13 -49.35 94.51
C ASP A 457 167.83 -48.52 93.25
N GLN A 458 168.81 -48.35 92.36
CA GLN A 458 168.71 -47.46 91.19
C GLN A 458 168.14 -48.12 89.92
N LYS A 459 167.86 -49.43 89.92
CA LYS A 459 167.40 -50.14 88.71
C LYS A 459 165.88 -50.26 88.59
N ASP A 460 165.19 -50.47 89.71
CA ASP A 460 163.79 -50.91 89.67
C ASP A 460 162.81 -49.72 89.60
N LYS A 461 163.15 -48.59 90.24
CA LYS A 461 162.39 -47.32 90.19
C LYS A 461 162.21 -46.76 88.78
N LEU A 462 163.10 -47.08 87.83
CA LEU A 462 162.98 -46.62 86.44
C LEU A 462 161.95 -47.43 85.62
N LYS A 463 161.47 -48.56 86.12
CA LYS A 463 160.35 -49.31 85.53
C LYS A 463 158.99 -48.84 86.05
N GLU A 464 158.91 -48.56 87.34
CA GLU A 464 157.69 -48.13 88.04
C GLU A 464 157.14 -46.82 87.43
N VAL A 465 158.02 -45.85 87.14
CA VAL A 465 157.62 -44.57 86.53
C VAL A 465 157.05 -44.72 85.11
N MET A 466 157.54 -45.67 84.29
CA MET A 466 156.96 -45.91 82.96
C MET A 466 155.52 -46.42 83.05
N ALA A 467 155.26 -47.41 83.89
CA ALA A 467 153.92 -47.97 84.07
C ALA A 467 152.91 -46.91 84.59
N SER A 468 153.36 -45.96 85.42
CA SER A 468 152.52 -44.84 85.88
C SER A 468 152.23 -43.78 84.81
N MET A 469 153.02 -43.73 83.73
CA MET A 469 152.83 -42.78 82.63
C MET A 469 151.89 -43.37 81.55
N GLU A 470 152.07 -44.65 81.20
CA GLU A 470 151.16 -45.37 80.28
C GLU A 470 149.71 -45.34 80.81
N ALA A 471 149.51 -45.62 82.11
CA ALA A 471 148.18 -45.60 82.74
C ALA A 471 147.47 -44.23 82.70
N LEU A 472 148.21 -43.11 82.75
CA LEU A 472 147.65 -41.76 82.62
C LEU A 472 147.32 -41.38 81.17
N GLU A 473 148.03 -41.97 80.21
CA GLU A 473 147.76 -41.77 78.78
C GLU A 473 146.49 -42.55 78.37
N ASP A 474 146.30 -43.77 78.89
CA ASP A 474 145.06 -44.54 78.77
C ASP A 474 143.85 -43.84 79.41
N GLU A 475 143.97 -43.31 80.64
CA GLU A 475 142.87 -42.61 81.33
C GLU A 475 142.43 -41.34 80.57
N LEU A 476 143.37 -40.63 79.93
CA LEU A 476 143.06 -39.47 79.09
C LEU A 476 142.27 -39.87 77.83
N VAL A 477 142.60 -41.00 77.20
CA VAL A 477 141.86 -41.53 76.04
C VAL A 477 140.43 -41.91 76.43
N VAL A 478 140.22 -42.55 77.59
CA VAL A 478 138.89 -42.85 78.12
C VAL A 478 138.09 -41.56 78.36
N LYS A 479 138.68 -40.54 78.98
CA LYS A 479 137.98 -39.26 79.21
C LYS A 479 137.67 -38.49 77.93
N SER A 480 138.47 -38.66 76.87
CA SER A 480 138.14 -38.09 75.55
C SER A 480 136.94 -38.80 74.91
N SER A 481 136.82 -40.13 75.04
CA SER A 481 135.70 -40.88 74.46
C SER A 481 134.38 -40.68 75.22
N GLU A 482 134.43 -40.52 76.55
CA GLU A 482 133.27 -40.06 77.35
C GLU A 482 132.76 -38.69 76.86
N LEU A 483 133.66 -37.75 76.60
CA LEU A 483 133.30 -36.41 76.10
C LEU A 483 132.64 -36.51 74.72
N GLU A 484 133.19 -37.29 73.79
CA GLU A 484 132.59 -37.52 72.47
C GLU A 484 131.18 -38.15 72.56
N GLN A 485 130.95 -39.10 73.48
CA GLN A 485 129.60 -39.62 73.73
C GLN A 485 128.62 -38.54 74.24
N THR A 486 129.05 -37.68 75.16
CA THR A 486 128.17 -36.60 75.67
C THR A 486 127.81 -35.58 74.57
N VAL A 487 128.74 -35.26 73.67
CA VAL A 487 128.51 -34.38 72.51
C VAL A 487 127.58 -35.03 71.49
N ALA A 488 127.72 -36.34 71.23
CA ALA A 488 126.78 -37.07 70.38
C ALA A 488 125.36 -37.09 70.97
N HIS A 489 125.24 -37.19 72.30
CA HIS A 489 123.94 -37.14 72.98
C HIS A 489 123.30 -35.74 72.94
N SER A 490 124.07 -34.66 73.09
CA SER A 490 123.53 -33.30 72.96
C SER A 490 123.09 -32.99 71.52
N GLN A 491 123.84 -33.44 70.52
CA GLN A 491 123.45 -33.29 69.10
C GLN A 491 122.16 -34.05 68.77
N LEU A 492 121.93 -35.22 69.38
CA LEU A 492 120.67 -35.96 69.24
C LEU A 492 119.48 -35.18 69.84
N LEU A 493 119.67 -34.53 71.00
CA LEU A 493 118.65 -33.70 71.62
C LEU A 493 118.37 -32.41 70.82
N GLU A 494 119.39 -31.77 70.25
CA GLU A 494 119.22 -30.63 69.33
C GLU A 494 118.44 -31.02 68.07
N ALA A 495 118.73 -32.19 67.48
CA ALA A 495 117.98 -32.72 66.34
C ALA A 495 116.50 -32.99 66.69
N GLN A 496 116.22 -33.58 67.86
CA GLN A 496 114.85 -33.79 68.33
C GLN A 496 114.12 -32.46 68.60
N LEU A 497 114.82 -31.45 69.13
CA LEU A 497 114.24 -30.12 69.36
C LEU A 497 113.85 -29.46 68.03
N MET A 498 114.72 -29.51 67.02
CA MET A 498 114.44 -29.01 65.68
C MET A 498 113.24 -29.72 65.05
N GLU A 499 113.16 -31.05 65.14
CA GLU A 499 112.01 -31.82 64.65
C GLU A 499 110.68 -31.35 65.28
N LYS A 500 110.67 -30.99 66.57
CA LYS A 500 109.46 -30.46 67.23
C LYS A 500 109.18 -29.00 66.86
N ILE A 501 110.19 -28.18 66.62
CA ILE A 501 110.01 -26.81 66.11
C ILE A 501 109.38 -26.86 64.71
N ASP A 502 109.91 -27.67 63.80
CA ASP A 502 109.36 -27.85 62.46
C ASP A 502 107.92 -28.40 62.50
N ALA A 503 107.63 -29.37 63.39
CA ALA A 503 106.28 -29.88 63.58
C ALA A 503 105.30 -28.80 64.07
N VAL A 504 105.70 -27.93 65.00
CA VAL A 504 104.88 -26.79 65.47
C VAL A 504 104.64 -25.79 64.34
N SER A 505 105.68 -25.38 63.60
CA SER A 505 105.54 -24.42 62.49
C SER A 505 104.62 -24.95 61.37
N ASN A 506 104.62 -26.26 61.12
CA ASN A 506 103.65 -26.86 60.18
C ASN A 506 102.21 -26.81 60.71
N LEU A 507 101.98 -27.11 61.99
CA LEU A 507 100.66 -27.01 62.63
C LEU A 507 100.13 -25.56 62.65
N GLU A 508 100.97 -24.58 62.95
CA GLU A 508 100.63 -23.16 62.87
C GLU A 508 100.24 -22.74 61.44
N SER A 509 100.98 -23.24 60.44
CA SER A 509 100.67 -23.03 59.02
C SER A 509 99.30 -23.62 58.62
N ASP A 510 98.97 -24.81 59.09
CA ASP A 510 97.70 -25.47 58.80
C ASP A 510 96.50 -24.85 59.54
N ILE A 511 96.70 -24.38 60.77
CA ILE A 511 95.70 -23.59 61.50
C ILE A 511 95.40 -22.28 60.75
N ALA A 512 96.44 -21.58 60.25
CA ALA A 512 96.27 -20.35 59.47
C ALA A 512 95.50 -20.59 58.15
N LYS A 513 95.79 -21.69 57.43
CA LYS A 513 95.02 -22.11 56.24
C LYS A 513 93.56 -22.38 56.61
N GLY A 514 93.32 -23.10 57.70
CA GLY A 514 91.97 -23.39 58.21
C GLY A 514 91.15 -22.13 58.53
N HIS A 515 91.78 -21.11 59.12
CA HIS A 515 91.12 -19.82 59.39
C HIS A 515 90.71 -19.10 58.11
N LEU A 516 91.59 -19.05 57.09
CA LEU A 516 91.28 -18.44 55.80
C LEU A 516 90.14 -19.17 55.07
N SER A 517 90.09 -20.51 55.15
CA SER A 517 88.97 -21.30 54.62
C SER A 517 87.65 -21.01 55.37
N LEU A 518 87.69 -20.91 56.70
CA LEU A 518 86.52 -20.56 57.52
C LEU A 518 85.99 -19.16 57.18
N GLU A 519 86.88 -18.19 57.00
CA GLU A 519 86.54 -16.81 56.67
C GLU A 519 85.92 -16.70 55.26
N SER A 520 86.46 -17.42 54.27
CA SER A 520 85.85 -17.53 52.94
C SER A 520 84.43 -18.13 52.99
N LEU A 521 84.24 -19.22 53.74
CA LEU A 521 82.93 -19.86 53.91
C LEU A 521 81.95 -18.97 54.68
N SER A 522 82.44 -18.11 55.59
CA SER A 522 81.63 -17.13 56.31
C SER A 522 81.08 -16.06 55.36
N CYS A 523 81.92 -15.52 54.46
CA CYS A 523 81.50 -14.58 53.42
C CYS A 523 80.47 -15.21 52.46
N GLU A 524 80.72 -16.44 51.98
CA GLU A 524 79.79 -17.17 51.11
C GLU A 524 78.42 -17.40 51.80
N ASN A 525 78.42 -17.68 53.11
CA ASN A 525 77.19 -17.78 53.90
C ASN A 525 76.45 -16.44 54.07
N LEU A 526 77.14 -15.30 54.02
CA LEU A 526 76.50 -13.97 54.04
C LEU A 526 75.88 -13.65 52.68
N ASP A 527 76.59 -13.91 51.58
CA ASP A 527 76.10 -13.68 50.22
C ASP A 527 74.88 -14.57 49.91
N LEU A 528 74.92 -15.86 50.30
CA LEU A 528 73.76 -16.76 50.18
C LEU A 528 72.56 -16.28 51.01
N ARG A 529 72.78 -15.73 52.21
CA ARG A 529 71.69 -15.13 53.02
C ARG A 529 71.10 -13.89 52.34
N ALA A 530 71.93 -13.03 51.74
CA ALA A 530 71.45 -11.87 50.99
C ALA A 530 70.59 -12.29 49.79
N GLN A 531 71.05 -13.28 49.01
CA GLN A 531 70.30 -13.82 47.87
C GLN A 531 68.97 -14.49 48.28
N ILE A 532 68.94 -15.22 49.41
CA ILE A 532 67.70 -15.77 49.99
C ILE A 532 66.76 -14.64 50.41
N GLN A 533 67.27 -13.56 50.99
CA GLN A 533 66.45 -12.44 51.44
C GLN A 533 65.90 -11.60 50.28
N GLU A 534 66.68 -11.41 49.21
CA GLU A 534 66.26 -10.77 47.96
C GLU A 534 65.21 -11.60 47.22
N THR A 535 65.42 -12.91 47.07
CA THR A 535 64.45 -13.81 46.42
C THR A 535 63.15 -13.95 47.22
N LEU A 536 63.20 -13.91 48.55
CA LEU A 536 61.99 -13.81 49.40
C LEU A 536 61.24 -12.48 49.21
N ALA A 537 61.95 -11.35 49.08
CA ALA A 537 61.32 -10.06 48.80
C ALA A 537 60.65 -10.04 47.41
N ALA A 538 61.33 -10.58 46.40
CA ALA A 538 60.78 -10.75 45.06
C ALA A 538 59.55 -11.68 45.05
N LYS A 539 59.58 -12.77 45.83
CA LYS A 539 58.42 -13.66 46.04
C LYS A 539 57.22 -12.92 46.63
N CYS A 540 57.43 -12.10 47.66
CA CYS A 540 56.33 -11.36 48.30
C CYS A 540 55.67 -10.38 47.30
N SER A 541 56.46 -9.64 46.53
CA SER A 541 55.96 -8.75 45.46
C SER A 541 55.16 -9.50 44.39
N LEU A 542 55.61 -10.68 43.97
CA LEU A 542 54.88 -11.56 43.06
C LEU A 542 53.59 -12.14 43.66
N GLU A 543 53.57 -12.44 44.96
CA GLU A 543 52.35 -12.88 45.65
C GLU A 543 51.34 -11.75 45.80
N GLU A 544 51.79 -10.51 46.04
CA GLU A 544 50.96 -9.30 46.04
C GLU A 544 50.35 -9.05 44.65
N GLU A 545 51.15 -8.98 43.57
CA GLU A 545 50.62 -8.83 42.21
C GLU A 545 49.64 -9.96 41.86
N LEU A 546 49.95 -11.21 42.24
CA LEU A 546 49.06 -12.36 42.01
C LEU A 546 47.72 -12.22 42.76
N THR A 547 47.68 -11.61 43.95
CA THR A 547 46.42 -11.29 44.63
C THR A 547 45.65 -10.15 43.96
N GLU A 548 46.32 -9.11 43.47
CA GLU A 548 45.67 -8.05 42.68
C GLU A 548 45.06 -8.63 41.38
N LYS A 549 45.80 -9.45 40.63
CA LYS A 549 45.28 -10.11 39.42
C LYS A 549 44.08 -11.00 39.73
N ARG A 550 44.08 -11.77 40.83
CA ARG A 550 42.91 -12.57 41.25
C ARG A 550 41.70 -11.68 41.50
N SER A 551 41.85 -10.61 42.28
CA SER A 551 40.72 -9.69 42.57
C SER A 551 40.17 -9.01 41.30
N LEU A 552 41.05 -8.72 40.33
CA LEU A 552 40.64 -8.20 39.03
C LEU A 552 39.89 -9.26 38.22
N THR A 553 40.39 -10.51 38.15
CA THR A 553 39.70 -11.63 37.49
C THR A 553 38.34 -11.90 38.12
N GLU A 554 38.24 -11.96 39.45
CA GLU A 554 36.97 -12.13 40.18
C GLU A 554 35.99 -11.00 39.83
N SER A 555 36.45 -9.74 39.77
CA SER A 555 35.59 -8.62 39.37
C SER A 555 35.09 -8.77 37.92
N LEU A 556 35.95 -9.14 36.98
CA LEU A 556 35.58 -9.39 35.58
C LEU A 556 34.65 -10.59 35.42
N GLU A 557 34.83 -11.66 36.20
CA GLU A 557 33.90 -12.79 36.23
C GLU A 557 32.51 -12.36 36.74
N THR A 558 32.43 -11.46 37.74
CA THR A 558 31.13 -10.90 38.17
C THR A 558 30.49 -9.95 37.17
N GLU A 559 31.27 -9.15 36.44
CA GLU A 559 30.76 -8.29 35.35
C GLU A 559 30.27 -9.13 34.15
N LEU A 560 31.02 -10.17 33.76
CA LEU A 560 30.62 -11.11 32.72
C LEU A 560 29.37 -11.91 33.12
N SER A 561 29.23 -12.28 34.40
CA SER A 561 28.01 -12.93 34.91
C SER A 561 26.79 -11.99 34.80
N GLN A 562 26.91 -10.75 35.28
CA GLN A 562 25.84 -9.74 35.17
C GLN A 562 25.48 -9.43 33.72
N MET A 563 26.47 -9.41 32.82
CA MET A 563 26.23 -9.25 31.38
C MET A 563 25.51 -10.46 30.78
N GLY A 564 25.82 -11.67 31.26
CA GLY A 564 25.11 -12.92 30.92
C GLY A 564 23.66 -12.91 31.38
N ASP A 565 23.39 -12.49 32.62
CA ASP A 565 22.03 -12.34 33.16
C ASP A 565 21.21 -11.34 32.33
N ALA A 566 21.78 -10.16 32.02
CA ALA A 566 21.14 -9.15 31.18
C ALA A 566 20.95 -9.60 29.72
N LEU A 567 21.84 -10.45 29.19
CA LEU A 567 21.65 -11.13 27.90
C LEU A 567 20.51 -12.15 27.95
N GLY A 568 20.32 -12.82 29.09
CA GLY A 568 19.17 -13.69 29.37
C GLY A 568 17.86 -12.92 29.36
N GLU A 569 17.73 -11.86 30.16
CA GLU A 569 16.55 -10.98 30.17
C GLU A 569 16.24 -10.40 28.77
N MET A 570 17.27 -10.00 28.03
CA MET A 570 17.12 -9.54 26.65
C MET A 570 16.64 -10.67 25.72
N SER A 571 17.13 -11.90 25.88
CA SER A 571 16.65 -13.06 25.11
C SER A 571 15.18 -13.38 25.41
N ASP A 572 14.77 -13.33 26.68
CA ASP A 572 13.38 -13.57 27.07
C ASP A 572 12.43 -12.50 26.52
N THR A 573 12.83 -11.23 26.51
CA THR A 573 12.04 -10.16 25.87
C THR A 573 11.99 -10.30 24.35
N ILE A 574 13.06 -10.77 23.70
CA ILE A 574 13.08 -11.06 22.26
C ILE A 574 12.14 -12.23 21.90
N GLU A 575 12.15 -13.33 22.68
CA GLU A 575 11.26 -14.47 22.42
C GLU A 575 9.79 -14.13 22.75
N SER A 576 9.54 -13.33 23.80
CA SER A 576 8.22 -12.75 24.06
C SER A 576 7.72 -11.91 22.87
N LEU A 577 8.55 -11.02 22.33
CA LEU A 577 8.21 -10.24 21.12
C LEU A 577 8.00 -11.14 19.90
N ARG A 578 8.74 -12.25 19.77
CA ARG A 578 8.52 -13.24 18.72
C ARG A 578 7.17 -13.96 18.87
N SER A 579 6.75 -14.31 20.08
CA SER A 579 5.41 -14.89 20.35
C SER A 579 4.33 -13.93 19.86
N HIS A 580 4.33 -12.68 20.32
CA HIS A 580 3.37 -11.65 19.91
C HIS A 580 3.35 -11.43 18.38
N LEU A 581 4.52 -11.46 17.72
CA LEU A 581 4.60 -11.37 16.25
C LEU A 581 4.02 -12.61 15.55
N SER A 582 4.12 -13.80 16.14
CA SER A 582 3.49 -15.03 15.64
C SER A 582 1.97 -15.02 15.84
N GLU A 583 1.50 -14.48 16.95
CA GLU A 583 0.08 -14.33 17.28
C GLU A 583 -0.58 -13.32 16.32
N LEU A 584 -0.01 -12.12 16.18
CA LEU A 584 -0.44 -11.10 15.20
C LEU A 584 -0.38 -11.61 13.75
N THR A 585 0.61 -12.47 13.44
CA THR A 585 0.68 -13.17 12.15
C THR A 585 -0.53 -14.09 11.95
N SER A 586 -0.90 -14.88 12.96
CA SER A 586 -2.08 -15.74 12.90
C SER A 586 -3.40 -14.95 12.84
N GLU A 587 -3.49 -13.80 13.53
CA GLU A 587 -4.67 -12.93 13.47
C GLU A 587 -4.84 -12.29 12.11
N ARG A 588 -3.74 -11.77 11.52
CA ARG A 588 -3.70 -11.28 10.13
C ARG A 588 -4.22 -12.35 9.17
N ASP A 589 -3.71 -13.58 9.28
CA ASP A 589 -4.08 -14.65 8.35
C ASP A 589 -5.55 -15.08 8.53
N GLN A 590 -6.07 -15.09 9.76
CA GLN A 590 -7.50 -15.27 10.03
C GLN A 590 -8.37 -14.13 9.47
N LEU A 591 -7.93 -12.87 9.58
CA LEU A 591 -8.62 -11.71 9.01
C LEU A 591 -8.59 -11.74 7.49
N GLN A 592 -7.48 -12.16 6.90
CA GLN A 592 -7.31 -12.30 5.45
C GLN A 592 -8.22 -13.42 4.90
N LEU A 593 -8.32 -14.56 5.59
CA LEU A 593 -9.31 -15.61 5.28
C LEU A 593 -10.76 -15.11 5.41
N LYS A 594 -11.08 -14.36 6.47
CA LYS A 594 -12.41 -13.73 6.64
C LYS A 594 -12.72 -12.77 5.49
N MET A 595 -11.76 -11.96 5.07
CA MET A 595 -11.86 -11.02 3.95
C MET A 595 -12.14 -11.74 2.63
N HIS A 596 -11.39 -12.78 2.27
CA HIS A 596 -11.66 -13.59 1.08
C HIS A 596 -13.07 -14.21 1.16
N SER A 597 -13.50 -14.70 2.33
CA SER A 597 -14.85 -15.25 2.51
C SER A 597 -15.99 -14.21 2.44
N LEU A 598 -15.66 -12.92 2.49
CA LEU A 598 -16.60 -11.80 2.28
C LEU A 598 -16.57 -11.35 0.81
N GLU A 599 -15.40 -11.34 0.18
CA GLU A 599 -15.21 -11.08 -1.25
C GLU A 599 -15.92 -12.15 -2.11
N ASP A 600 -15.78 -13.43 -1.77
CA ASP A 600 -16.57 -14.54 -2.34
C ASP A 600 -18.09 -14.31 -2.23
N LYS A 601 -18.55 -13.68 -1.13
CA LYS A 601 -19.98 -13.40 -0.91
C LYS A 601 -20.43 -12.20 -1.71
N LEU A 602 -19.62 -11.14 -1.75
CA LEU A 602 -19.85 -9.93 -2.53
C LEU A 602 -19.97 -10.28 -4.02
N GLN A 603 -18.99 -10.98 -4.59
CA GLN A 603 -19.00 -11.40 -6.00
C GLN A 603 -20.22 -12.26 -6.34
N ARG A 604 -20.66 -13.14 -5.43
CA ARG A 604 -21.89 -13.93 -5.61
C ARG A 604 -23.18 -13.10 -5.51
N THR A 605 -23.19 -12.02 -4.71
CA THR A 605 -24.33 -11.08 -4.68
C THR A 605 -24.33 -10.11 -5.86
N GLU A 606 -23.14 -9.74 -6.39
CA GLU A 606 -23.00 -8.92 -7.59
C GLU A 606 -23.47 -9.68 -8.82
N ALA A 607 -22.99 -10.92 -9.05
CA ALA A 607 -23.46 -11.77 -10.14
C ALA A 607 -24.98 -12.06 -10.07
N TRP A 608 -25.55 -12.17 -8.86
CA TRP A 608 -27.00 -12.31 -8.70
C TRP A 608 -27.75 -10.99 -8.97
N ALA A 609 -27.17 -9.84 -8.62
CA ALA A 609 -27.72 -8.54 -8.97
C ALA A 609 -27.73 -8.34 -10.50
N GLU A 610 -26.62 -8.65 -11.19
CA GLU A 610 -26.51 -8.66 -12.65
C GLU A 610 -27.56 -9.58 -13.31
N GLU A 611 -27.76 -10.80 -12.77
CA GLU A 611 -28.83 -11.71 -13.24
C GLU A 611 -30.22 -11.07 -13.07
N THR A 612 -30.52 -10.44 -11.93
CA THR A 612 -31.81 -9.76 -11.72
C THR A 612 -31.99 -8.50 -12.55
N GLU A 613 -30.91 -7.78 -12.88
CA GLU A 613 -30.94 -6.62 -13.77
C GLU A 613 -31.20 -7.05 -15.22
N ALA A 614 -30.53 -8.10 -15.72
CA ALA A 614 -30.81 -8.69 -17.02
C ALA A 614 -32.27 -9.18 -17.15
N ILE A 615 -32.80 -9.85 -16.13
CA ILE A 615 -34.21 -10.27 -16.08
C ILE A 615 -35.16 -9.06 -16.09
N ALA A 616 -34.79 -7.95 -15.43
CA ALA A 616 -35.57 -6.72 -15.45
C ALA A 616 -35.53 -6.03 -16.83
N GLU A 617 -34.38 -6.01 -17.51
CA GLU A 617 -34.26 -5.52 -18.89
C GLU A 617 -35.07 -6.37 -19.88
N GLU A 618 -35.00 -7.70 -19.81
CA GLU A 618 -35.82 -8.59 -20.65
C GLU A 618 -37.33 -8.36 -20.40
N ALA A 619 -37.73 -8.18 -19.14
CA ALA A 619 -39.10 -7.86 -18.77
C ALA A 619 -39.54 -6.48 -19.32
N GLN A 620 -38.65 -5.47 -19.28
CA GLN A 620 -38.91 -4.15 -19.86
C GLN A 620 -39.03 -4.23 -21.39
N GLN A 621 -38.10 -4.87 -22.10
CA GLN A 621 -38.17 -5.06 -23.55
C GLN A 621 -39.44 -5.83 -23.96
N THR A 622 -39.85 -6.80 -23.15
CA THR A 622 -41.11 -7.54 -23.33
C THR A 622 -42.35 -6.65 -23.08
N ALA A 623 -42.28 -5.70 -22.15
CA ALA A 623 -43.35 -4.73 -21.93
C ALA A 623 -43.43 -3.66 -23.04
N GLU A 624 -42.28 -3.18 -23.51
CA GLU A 624 -42.18 -2.18 -24.59
C GLU A 624 -42.62 -2.74 -25.94
N SER A 625 -42.22 -3.97 -26.29
CA SER A 625 -42.71 -4.65 -27.50
C SER A 625 -44.21 -4.92 -27.47
N ARG A 626 -44.76 -5.32 -26.31
CA ARG A 626 -46.23 -5.44 -26.11
C ARG A 626 -46.94 -4.09 -26.20
N LYS A 627 -46.32 -3.01 -25.72
CA LYS A 627 -46.86 -1.65 -25.85
C LYS A 627 -46.90 -1.23 -27.32
N ILE A 628 -45.81 -1.42 -28.08
CA ILE A 628 -45.77 -1.11 -29.52
C ILE A 628 -46.86 -1.89 -30.26
N TYR A 629 -47.00 -3.19 -29.99
CA TYR A 629 -48.08 -4.02 -30.57
C TYR A 629 -49.49 -3.49 -30.23
N ALA A 630 -49.69 -2.99 -29.01
CA ALA A 630 -50.96 -2.36 -28.62
C ALA A 630 -51.19 -1.02 -29.33
N GLU A 631 -50.16 -0.18 -29.49
CA GLU A 631 -50.22 1.09 -30.23
C GLU A 631 -50.48 0.86 -31.74
N GLU A 632 -49.89 -0.19 -32.33
CA GLU A 632 -50.21 -0.65 -33.70
C GLU A 632 -51.66 -1.10 -33.84
N LYS A 633 -52.17 -1.87 -32.87
CA LYS A 633 -53.57 -2.32 -32.86
C LYS A 633 -54.56 -1.18 -32.62
N GLU A 634 -54.21 -0.18 -31.81
CA GLU A 634 -55.01 1.04 -31.65
C GLU A 634 -55.01 1.89 -32.93
N ALA A 635 -53.90 1.91 -33.69
CA ALA A 635 -53.85 2.54 -35.01
C ALA A 635 -54.71 1.80 -36.06
N GLU A 636 -54.71 0.46 -36.05
CA GLU A 636 -55.59 -0.36 -36.88
C GLU A 636 -57.08 -0.11 -36.55
N VAL A 637 -57.44 -0.08 -35.26
CA VAL A 637 -58.79 0.28 -34.82
C VAL A 637 -59.18 1.68 -35.31
N LYS A 638 -58.30 2.68 -35.19
CA LYS A 638 -58.56 4.05 -35.70
C LYS A 638 -58.66 4.17 -37.22
N LEU A 639 -58.17 3.18 -37.98
CA LEU A 639 -58.40 3.10 -39.42
C LEU A 639 -59.76 2.45 -39.71
N LEU A 640 -60.12 1.42 -38.95
CA LEU A 640 -61.43 0.78 -39.04
C LEU A 640 -62.56 1.73 -38.62
N GLU A 641 -62.40 2.48 -37.53
CA GLU A 641 -63.33 3.53 -37.07
C GLU A 641 -63.62 4.54 -38.19
N ARG A 642 -62.58 5.14 -38.81
CA ARG A 642 -62.75 6.04 -39.96
C ARG A 642 -63.43 5.37 -41.15
N SER A 643 -63.12 4.09 -41.43
CA SER A 643 -63.81 3.38 -42.52
C SER A 643 -65.29 3.15 -42.23
N VAL A 644 -65.67 2.99 -40.96
CA VAL A 644 -67.07 2.90 -40.52
C VAL A 644 -67.73 4.28 -40.57
N GLU A 645 -67.07 5.36 -40.13
CA GLU A 645 -67.55 6.74 -40.27
C GLU A 645 -67.79 7.12 -41.74
N GLU A 646 -66.86 6.77 -42.64
CA GLU A 646 -66.99 6.97 -44.09
C GLU A 646 -68.16 6.17 -44.66
N LEU A 647 -68.29 4.88 -44.29
CA LEU A 647 -69.42 4.05 -44.72
C LEU A 647 -70.75 4.60 -44.20
N GLU A 648 -70.84 5.00 -42.94
CA GLU A 648 -72.01 5.64 -42.34
C GLU A 648 -72.36 6.95 -43.05
N CYS A 649 -71.36 7.78 -43.42
CA CYS A 649 -71.58 8.95 -44.25
C CYS A 649 -72.14 8.59 -45.64
N THR A 650 -71.65 7.52 -46.29
CA THR A 650 -72.22 7.07 -47.57
C THR A 650 -73.64 6.51 -47.43
N ILE A 651 -73.94 5.81 -46.33
CA ILE A 651 -75.29 5.30 -46.01
C ILE A 651 -76.24 6.48 -45.81
N ASN A 652 -75.90 7.46 -44.97
CA ASN A 652 -76.69 8.69 -44.78
C ASN A 652 -76.95 9.42 -46.11
N VAL A 653 -75.96 9.51 -47.01
CA VAL A 653 -76.14 10.12 -48.35
C VAL A 653 -77.05 9.26 -49.25
N LEU A 654 -77.03 7.93 -49.13
CA LEU A 654 -77.92 7.03 -49.86
C LEU A 654 -79.35 7.06 -49.32
N GLU A 655 -79.54 7.12 -48.00
CA GLU A 655 -80.84 7.26 -47.34
C GLU A 655 -81.51 8.59 -47.70
N ASN A 656 -80.77 9.71 -47.63
CA ASN A 656 -81.26 11.01 -48.11
C ASN A 656 -81.67 10.97 -49.60
N LYS A 657 -80.91 10.27 -50.46
CA LYS A 657 -81.30 10.07 -51.87
C LYS A 657 -82.55 9.20 -52.01
N VAL A 658 -82.68 8.15 -51.20
CA VAL A 658 -83.87 7.29 -51.16
C VAL A 658 -85.09 8.08 -50.68
N ASP A 659 -84.96 8.97 -49.72
CA ASP A 659 -86.07 9.80 -49.24
C ASP A 659 -86.46 10.91 -50.22
N ILE A 660 -85.49 11.49 -50.95
CA ILE A 660 -85.77 12.36 -52.10
C ILE A 660 -86.52 11.58 -53.19
N LEU A 661 -86.13 10.32 -53.47
CA LEU A 661 -86.82 9.46 -54.44
C LEU A 661 -88.21 9.02 -53.95
N LYS A 662 -88.42 8.77 -52.66
CA LYS A 662 -89.76 8.58 -52.07
C LYS A 662 -90.60 9.84 -52.25
N GLY A 663 -90.06 11.02 -51.96
CA GLY A 663 -90.77 12.31 -52.12
C GLY A 663 -91.07 12.67 -53.58
N GLU A 664 -90.23 12.25 -54.53
CA GLU A 664 -90.49 12.33 -55.97
C GLU A 664 -91.58 11.33 -56.39
N ALA A 665 -91.48 10.07 -55.98
CA ALA A 665 -92.49 9.04 -56.27
C ALA A 665 -93.86 9.37 -55.65
N GLU A 666 -93.88 9.99 -54.46
CA GLU A 666 -95.08 10.44 -53.77
C GLU A 666 -95.65 11.71 -54.41
N ARG A 667 -94.82 12.66 -54.88
CA ARG A 667 -95.28 13.76 -55.75
C ARG A 667 -95.86 13.22 -57.06
N GLN A 668 -95.27 12.21 -57.67
CA GLN A 668 -95.83 11.54 -58.85
C GLN A 668 -97.08 10.71 -58.52
N ARG A 669 -97.26 10.25 -57.27
CA ARG A 669 -98.50 9.60 -56.81
C ARG A 669 -99.60 10.65 -56.63
N LEU A 670 -99.31 11.75 -55.93
CA LEU A 670 -100.21 12.89 -55.76
C LEU A 670 -100.58 13.54 -57.10
N GLN A 671 -99.63 13.73 -58.02
CA GLN A 671 -99.94 14.26 -59.36
C GLN A 671 -100.79 13.28 -60.18
N ARG A 672 -100.68 11.96 -59.95
CA ARG A 672 -101.61 10.98 -60.54
C ARG A 672 -102.98 11.03 -59.86
N GLU A 673 -103.04 11.20 -58.55
CA GLU A 673 -104.28 11.39 -57.79
C GLU A 673 -105.00 12.69 -58.20
N GLU A 674 -104.27 13.79 -58.39
CA GLU A 674 -104.75 15.06 -58.98
C GLU A 674 -105.21 14.88 -60.43
N LEU A 675 -104.48 14.13 -61.27
CA LEU A 675 -104.90 13.81 -62.64
C LEU A 675 -106.07 12.80 -62.68
N GLU A 676 -106.23 11.95 -61.67
CA GLU A 676 -107.36 11.05 -61.49
C GLU A 676 -108.58 11.82 -60.97
N ASP A 677 -108.42 12.82 -60.10
CA ASP A 677 -109.45 13.76 -59.67
C ASP A 677 -109.84 14.75 -60.78
N GLU A 678 -108.88 15.23 -61.60
CA GLU A 678 -109.17 15.94 -62.84
C GLU A 678 -109.87 15.03 -63.85
N LEU A 679 -109.46 13.76 -63.99
CA LEU A 679 -110.18 12.79 -64.82
C LEU A 679 -111.57 12.48 -64.25
N HIS A 680 -111.77 12.47 -62.93
CA HIS A 680 -113.06 12.32 -62.27
C HIS A 680 -113.92 13.58 -62.40
N SER A 681 -113.33 14.77 -62.41
CA SER A 681 -113.98 16.07 -62.65
C SER A 681 -114.34 16.24 -64.12
N VAL A 682 -113.46 15.86 -65.05
CA VAL A 682 -113.73 15.76 -66.49
C VAL A 682 -114.74 14.65 -66.76
N LYS A 683 -114.70 13.53 -66.04
CA LYS A 683 -115.73 12.49 -66.10
C LYS A 683 -117.06 12.97 -65.51
N TYR A 684 -117.06 13.83 -64.50
CA TYR A 684 -118.26 14.49 -63.95
C TYR A 684 -118.77 15.60 -64.88
N GLN A 685 -117.90 16.29 -65.61
CA GLN A 685 -118.27 17.24 -66.67
C GLN A 685 -118.77 16.53 -67.93
N MET A 686 -118.15 15.41 -68.32
CA MET A 686 -118.65 14.50 -69.35
C MET A 686 -119.96 13.86 -68.90
N GLN A 687 -120.10 13.47 -67.64
CA GLN A 687 -121.35 13.00 -67.05
C GLN A 687 -122.39 14.13 -66.96
N ASN A 688 -121.97 15.39 -66.92
CA ASN A 688 -122.87 16.55 -66.98
C ASN A 688 -123.25 16.97 -68.41
N VAL A 689 -122.36 16.76 -69.40
CA VAL A 689 -122.72 16.76 -70.82
C VAL A 689 -123.65 15.57 -71.11
N GLU A 690 -123.40 14.41 -70.50
CA GLU A 690 -124.29 13.26 -70.41
C GLU A 690 -125.50 13.53 -69.49
N ASN A 691 -125.57 14.63 -68.72
CA ASN A 691 -126.78 15.06 -67.99
C ASN A 691 -127.57 16.13 -68.74
N VAL A 692 -126.98 16.75 -69.77
CA VAL A 692 -127.66 17.47 -70.84
C VAL A 692 -128.18 16.47 -71.88
N ASP A 693 -127.40 15.42 -72.20
CA ASP A 693 -127.87 14.27 -72.96
C ASP A 693 -128.90 13.47 -72.16
N THR A 694 -128.74 13.26 -70.84
CA THR A 694 -129.83 12.84 -69.97
C THR A 694 -130.84 13.95 -69.68
N GLY A 695 -130.70 15.17 -70.18
CA GLY A 695 -131.84 16.07 -70.32
C GLY A 695 -132.85 15.49 -71.31
N ILE A 696 -132.34 14.90 -72.40
CA ILE A 696 -133.11 14.22 -73.45
C ILE A 696 -133.43 12.77 -73.03
N LYS A 697 -132.43 12.03 -72.52
CA LYS A 697 -132.55 10.64 -72.06
C LYS A 697 -133.49 10.53 -70.86
N ARG A 698 -133.51 11.46 -69.90
CA ARG A 698 -134.46 11.44 -68.75
C ARG A 698 -135.92 11.55 -69.19
N HIS A 699 -136.19 12.18 -70.35
CA HIS A 699 -137.52 12.22 -70.93
C HIS A 699 -137.95 10.87 -71.56
N LEU A 700 -136.98 10.03 -71.94
CA LEU A 700 -137.15 8.62 -72.30
C LEU A 700 -137.16 7.72 -71.05
N GLU A 701 -136.24 7.92 -70.11
CA GLU A 701 -136.11 7.17 -68.87
C GLU A 701 -137.24 7.45 -67.88
N GLU A 702 -138.07 8.48 -68.05
CA GLU A 702 -139.36 8.59 -67.35
C GLU A 702 -140.42 7.64 -67.94
N LYS A 703 -140.36 7.36 -69.25
CA LYS A 703 -141.16 6.28 -69.87
C LYS A 703 -140.60 4.90 -69.53
N GLU A 704 -139.28 4.77 -69.47
CA GLU A 704 -138.58 3.53 -69.15
C GLU A 704 -138.70 3.20 -67.66
N ARG A 705 -138.56 4.18 -66.74
CA ARG A 705 -138.82 4.03 -65.30
C ARG A 705 -140.26 3.64 -65.00
N GLY A 706 -141.24 4.21 -65.70
CA GLY A 706 -142.64 3.76 -65.57
C GLY A 706 -142.87 2.29 -66.02
N LEU A 707 -141.97 1.75 -66.84
CA LEU A 707 -141.95 0.36 -67.29
C LEU A 707 -141.12 -0.54 -66.36
N GLU A 708 -140.02 -0.01 -65.83
CA GLU A 708 -139.07 -0.74 -64.99
C GLU A 708 -139.45 -0.73 -63.50
N GLU A 709 -140.19 0.27 -63.01
CA GLU A 709 -140.87 0.21 -61.71
C GLU A 709 -141.99 -0.83 -61.74
N ALA A 710 -142.69 -0.98 -62.88
CA ALA A 710 -143.65 -2.07 -63.07
C ALA A 710 -142.94 -3.44 -63.10
N LEU A 711 -141.83 -3.57 -63.82
CA LEU A 711 -141.02 -4.80 -63.82
C LEU A 711 -140.36 -5.08 -62.47
N LYS A 712 -139.94 -4.08 -61.69
CA LYS A 712 -139.41 -4.25 -60.34
C LYS A 712 -140.52 -4.59 -59.33
N HIS A 713 -141.74 -4.07 -59.50
CA HIS A 713 -142.89 -4.55 -58.74
C HIS A 713 -143.22 -6.01 -59.06
N ILE A 714 -143.16 -6.41 -60.33
CA ILE A 714 -143.31 -7.81 -60.76
C ILE A 714 -142.18 -8.66 -60.17
N GLN A 715 -140.92 -8.25 -60.27
CA GLN A 715 -139.76 -9.00 -59.79
C GLN A 715 -139.71 -9.10 -58.26
N ILE A 716 -140.18 -8.09 -57.53
CA ILE A 716 -140.34 -8.16 -56.06
C ILE A 716 -141.53 -9.05 -55.67
N LEU A 717 -142.60 -9.10 -56.49
CA LEU A 717 -143.67 -10.07 -56.31
C LEU A 717 -143.19 -11.49 -56.65
N GLU A 718 -142.36 -11.68 -57.68
CA GLU A 718 -141.75 -12.97 -58.05
C GLU A 718 -140.73 -13.43 -57.01
N SER A 719 -139.90 -12.53 -56.46
CA SER A 719 -138.99 -12.88 -55.36
C SER A 719 -139.76 -13.14 -54.08
N SER A 720 -140.79 -12.36 -53.75
CA SER A 720 -141.67 -12.61 -52.61
C SER A 720 -142.44 -13.93 -52.77
N VAL A 721 -142.89 -14.28 -53.98
CA VAL A 721 -143.48 -15.59 -54.29
C VAL A 721 -142.43 -16.69 -54.18
N SER A 722 -141.20 -16.51 -54.69
CA SER A 722 -140.12 -17.49 -54.57
C SER A 722 -139.67 -17.70 -53.12
N ASP A 723 -139.57 -16.63 -52.32
CA ASP A 723 -139.24 -16.68 -50.90
C ASP A 723 -140.40 -17.31 -50.12
N LYS A 724 -141.65 -17.01 -50.47
CA LYS A 724 -142.82 -17.67 -49.88
C LYS A 724 -142.99 -19.10 -50.35
N ASP A 725 -142.60 -19.49 -51.56
CA ASP A 725 -142.58 -20.88 -52.01
C ASP A 725 -141.40 -21.65 -51.42
N ALA A 726 -140.26 -20.99 -51.15
CA ALA A 726 -139.16 -21.55 -50.37
C ALA A 726 -139.55 -21.75 -48.90
N GLU A 727 -140.21 -20.76 -48.29
CA GLU A 727 -140.72 -20.81 -46.92
C GLU A 727 -141.90 -21.80 -46.81
N ILE A 728 -142.79 -21.89 -47.80
CA ILE A 728 -143.83 -22.93 -47.92
C ILE A 728 -143.21 -24.30 -48.21
N SER A 729 -142.08 -24.38 -48.90
CA SER A 729 -141.35 -25.64 -49.10
C SER A 729 -140.58 -26.07 -47.85
N GLN A 730 -140.09 -25.12 -47.05
CA GLN A 730 -139.42 -25.36 -45.78
C GLN A 730 -140.43 -25.65 -44.66
N PHE A 731 -141.59 -24.98 -44.65
CA PHE A 731 -142.73 -25.35 -43.83
C PHE A 731 -143.38 -26.64 -44.32
N LYS A 732 -143.42 -26.96 -45.63
CA LYS A 732 -143.79 -28.30 -46.10
C LYS A 732 -142.78 -29.32 -45.63
N ALA A 733 -141.48 -29.08 -45.74
CA ALA A 733 -140.45 -29.99 -45.24
C ALA A 733 -140.61 -30.21 -43.74
N HIS A 734 -140.70 -29.14 -42.94
CA HIS A 734 -140.89 -29.18 -41.49
C HIS A 734 -142.26 -29.77 -41.11
N VAL A 735 -143.33 -29.57 -41.88
CA VAL A 735 -144.64 -30.22 -41.67
C VAL A 735 -144.62 -31.67 -42.11
N THR A 736 -143.90 -32.05 -43.16
CA THR A 736 -143.69 -33.47 -43.50
C THR A 736 -142.73 -34.15 -42.53
N GLU A 737 -141.79 -33.43 -41.93
CA GLU A 737 -140.89 -33.95 -40.90
C GLU A 737 -141.63 -34.05 -39.56
N LEU A 738 -142.41 -33.04 -39.16
CA LEU A 738 -143.33 -33.14 -38.02
C LEU A 738 -144.41 -34.19 -38.27
N ASN A 739 -144.94 -34.34 -39.48
CA ASN A 739 -145.90 -35.40 -39.80
C ASN A 739 -145.20 -36.75 -39.93
N LEU A 740 -143.91 -36.84 -40.29
CA LEU A 740 -143.14 -38.08 -40.21
C LEU A 740 -142.77 -38.42 -38.77
N HIS A 741 -142.53 -37.42 -37.91
CA HIS A 741 -142.20 -37.61 -36.49
C HIS A 741 -143.45 -37.83 -35.63
N ALA A 742 -144.59 -37.26 -36.05
CA ALA A 742 -145.92 -37.46 -35.47
C ALA A 742 -146.63 -38.66 -36.10
N GLU A 743 -146.33 -39.10 -37.32
CA GLU A 743 -146.66 -40.44 -37.80
C GLU A 743 -145.66 -41.47 -37.28
N ALA A 744 -144.41 -41.13 -36.95
CA ALA A 744 -143.53 -42.04 -36.21
C ALA A 744 -144.06 -42.21 -34.79
N GLN A 745 -144.32 -41.12 -34.04
CA GLN A 745 -144.93 -41.23 -32.71
C GLN A 745 -146.35 -41.77 -32.78
N ALA A 746 -147.22 -41.33 -33.69
CA ALA A 746 -148.57 -41.87 -33.78
C ALA A 746 -148.61 -43.27 -34.39
N SER A 747 -147.62 -43.73 -35.18
CA SER A 747 -147.51 -45.14 -35.58
C SER A 747 -146.84 -45.99 -34.52
N GLU A 748 -145.93 -45.45 -33.70
CA GLU A 748 -145.37 -46.11 -32.52
C GLU A 748 -146.44 -46.24 -31.44
N TYR A 749 -147.20 -45.17 -31.16
CA TYR A 749 -148.39 -45.21 -30.31
C TYR A 749 -149.49 -46.06 -30.91
N LYS A 750 -149.74 -46.06 -32.23
CA LYS A 750 -150.72 -46.96 -32.88
C LYS A 750 -150.22 -48.40 -33.02
N GLN A 751 -148.91 -48.66 -32.94
CA GLN A 751 -148.34 -50.01 -32.81
C GLN A 751 -148.42 -50.49 -31.36
N LYS A 752 -148.15 -49.63 -30.37
CA LYS A 752 -148.36 -49.92 -28.94
C LYS A 752 -149.84 -50.08 -28.62
N PHE A 753 -150.70 -49.24 -29.18
CA PHE A 753 -152.15 -49.30 -29.08
C PHE A 753 -152.71 -50.50 -29.86
N LYS A 754 -152.20 -50.83 -31.05
CA LYS A 754 -152.53 -52.12 -31.71
C LYS A 754 -151.98 -53.35 -30.99
N ALA A 755 -150.85 -53.26 -30.28
CA ALA A 755 -150.37 -54.36 -29.45
C ALA A 755 -151.27 -54.54 -28.22
N LEU A 756 -151.78 -53.44 -27.65
CA LEU A 756 -152.78 -53.44 -26.59
C LEU A 756 -154.17 -53.89 -27.09
N GLU A 757 -154.61 -53.48 -28.28
CA GLU A 757 -155.88 -53.88 -28.89
C GLU A 757 -155.85 -55.32 -29.41
N ALA A 758 -154.76 -55.78 -30.03
CA ALA A 758 -154.66 -57.12 -30.63
C ALA A 758 -154.22 -58.23 -29.65
N MET A 759 -153.64 -57.87 -28.50
CA MET A 759 -153.59 -58.75 -27.32
C MET A 759 -154.87 -58.65 -26.46
N VAL A 760 -155.74 -57.66 -26.69
CA VAL A 760 -157.13 -57.69 -26.23
C VAL A 760 -157.96 -58.59 -27.14
N GLU A 761 -157.81 -58.51 -28.47
CA GLU A 761 -158.19 -59.55 -29.45
C GLU A 761 -157.70 -59.28 -30.90
N GLN A 762 -157.27 -60.35 -31.60
CA GLN A 762 -157.25 -60.51 -33.08
C GLN A 762 -156.08 -59.89 -33.94
N VAL A 763 -155.35 -60.78 -34.64
CA VAL A 763 -154.56 -60.60 -35.91
C VAL A 763 -153.18 -59.88 -35.91
N LYS A 764 -152.10 -60.68 -35.73
CA LYS A 764 -150.87 -60.92 -36.58
C LYS A 764 -150.48 -59.97 -37.77
N PRO A 765 -149.21 -59.99 -38.29
CA PRO A 765 -147.86 -60.11 -37.64
C PRO A 765 -146.68 -59.35 -38.39
N GLU A 766 -145.39 -59.60 -38.04
CA GLU A 766 -144.07 -59.37 -38.75
C GLU A 766 -143.74 -58.08 -39.60
N GLY A 767 -142.49 -57.58 -39.79
CA GLY A 767 -141.14 -57.87 -39.22
C GLY A 767 -139.90 -57.25 -39.97
N HIS A 768 -138.72 -57.19 -39.30
CA HIS A 768 -137.30 -57.20 -39.79
C HIS A 768 -136.43 -55.96 -40.24
N ILE A 769 -135.45 -55.56 -39.37
CA ILE A 769 -133.99 -55.13 -39.52
C ILE A 769 -133.47 -54.21 -40.69
N SER A 770 -132.24 -53.66 -40.87
CA SER A 770 -130.83 -53.64 -40.30
C SER A 770 -130.00 -52.51 -41.03
N HIS A 771 -128.73 -52.06 -40.85
CA HIS A 771 -127.55 -52.03 -39.91
C HIS A 771 -126.40 -51.20 -40.63
N SER A 772 -125.23 -50.73 -40.11
CA SER A 772 -124.71 -50.25 -38.79
C SER A 772 -123.21 -49.74 -38.86
N THR A 773 -122.80 -48.71 -38.06
CA THR A 773 -121.42 -48.43 -37.47
C THR A 773 -120.16 -48.14 -38.36
N SER A 774 -119.00 -47.58 -37.90
CA SER A 774 -118.61 -46.52 -36.89
C SER A 774 -117.07 -46.23 -36.78
N SER A 775 -116.67 -44.95 -36.63
CA SER A 775 -115.59 -44.27 -35.84
C SER A 775 -114.18 -44.85 -35.41
N SER A 776 -113.13 -43.97 -35.46
CA SER A 776 -112.17 -43.60 -34.35
C SER A 776 -110.66 -44.03 -34.24
N SER A 777 -109.75 -43.03 -34.22
CA SER A 777 -108.60 -42.72 -33.27
C SER A 777 -107.29 -43.55 -33.05
N ASN A 778 -106.16 -42.80 -32.93
CA ASN A 778 -104.95 -42.92 -32.05
C ASN A 778 -103.91 -44.08 -32.14
N LYS A 779 -102.57 -43.75 -32.15
CA LYS A 779 -101.49 -44.18 -31.18
C LYS A 779 -100.02 -43.91 -31.66
N SER A 780 -99.01 -44.55 -31.04
CA SER A 780 -97.65 -44.01 -30.77
C SER A 780 -96.47 -45.03 -30.83
N GLU A 781 -95.23 -44.51 -30.71
CA GLU A 781 -93.95 -45.15 -30.30
C GLU A 781 -93.01 -45.91 -31.29
N LYS A 782 -91.71 -45.63 -31.12
CA LYS A 782 -90.48 -46.46 -31.24
C LYS A 782 -90.31 -47.45 -32.42
N ASN A 783 -89.21 -47.30 -33.17
CA ASN A 783 -88.06 -48.23 -33.17
C ASN A 783 -86.87 -47.73 -34.05
N ALA A 784 -85.77 -48.50 -34.12
CA ALA A 784 -84.45 -48.08 -34.62
C ALA A 784 -83.98 -48.79 -35.91
N ALA A 785 -82.69 -48.60 -36.25
CA ALA A 785 -81.87 -49.16 -37.36
C ALA A 785 -81.67 -48.27 -38.60
N LYS A 786 -80.51 -48.44 -39.27
CA LYS A 786 -79.99 -47.60 -40.37
C LYS A 786 -79.90 -48.39 -41.69
N SER A 787 -80.28 -47.79 -42.82
CA SER A 787 -79.64 -48.06 -44.12
C SER A 787 -79.96 -47.00 -45.20
N ARG A 788 -78.90 -46.52 -45.89
CA ARG A 788 -78.82 -45.95 -47.26
C ARG A 788 -80.17 -45.73 -48.00
N GLY A 789 -80.61 -44.55 -48.43
CA GLY A 789 -79.90 -43.38 -48.94
C GLY A 789 -80.23 -43.14 -50.43
N SER A 790 -80.71 -41.94 -50.79
CA SER A 790 -80.79 -41.41 -52.16
C SER A 790 -80.86 -39.86 -52.13
N SER A 791 -79.86 -39.18 -52.70
CA SER A 791 -79.91 -38.43 -53.97
C SER A 791 -80.54 -37.03 -53.94
N SER A 792 -79.71 -35.99 -53.83
CA SER A 792 -79.99 -34.61 -54.29
C SER A 792 -78.68 -33.93 -54.72
N PRO A 793 -78.62 -33.14 -55.82
CA PRO A 793 -77.38 -32.93 -56.58
C PRO A 793 -76.54 -31.69 -56.21
N PHE A 794 -76.65 -31.14 -55.00
CA PHE A 794 -75.84 -29.99 -54.57
C PHE A 794 -74.64 -30.42 -53.71
N LYS A 795 -73.52 -30.75 -54.37
CA LYS A 795 -72.23 -31.03 -53.71
C LYS A 795 -71.08 -30.29 -54.39
N CYS A 796 -70.79 -29.09 -53.92
CA CYS A 796 -69.49 -28.43 -53.99
C CYS A 796 -69.44 -27.30 -52.95
N ILE A 797 -68.27 -27.04 -52.35
CA ILE A 797 -68.00 -25.97 -51.37
C ILE A 797 -68.83 -26.08 -50.06
N GLY A 798 -68.21 -26.53 -48.96
CA GLY A 798 -68.84 -26.45 -47.62
C GLY A 798 -68.46 -27.53 -46.60
N LEU A 799 -67.83 -28.63 -47.00
CA LEU A 799 -67.64 -29.83 -46.14
C LEU A 799 -66.20 -30.10 -45.66
N GLY A 800 -65.24 -29.21 -45.94
CA GLY A 800 -63.88 -29.31 -45.36
C GLY A 800 -63.79 -28.62 -43.99
N LEU A 801 -64.02 -27.30 -43.98
CA LEU A 801 -63.76 -26.42 -42.84
C LEU A 801 -64.54 -26.81 -41.57
N ALA A 802 -65.82 -27.18 -41.71
CA ALA A 802 -66.69 -27.55 -40.58
C ALA A 802 -66.37 -28.92 -39.96
N GLN A 803 -65.52 -29.73 -40.58
CA GLN A 803 -65.03 -30.99 -40.03
C GLN A 803 -63.61 -30.85 -39.47
N GLN A 804 -62.74 -30.05 -40.12
CA GLN A 804 -61.42 -29.70 -39.59
C GLN A 804 -61.50 -28.90 -38.28
N ILE A 805 -62.33 -27.85 -38.22
CA ILE A 805 -62.54 -27.06 -36.98
C ILE A 805 -63.12 -27.93 -35.84
N LYS A 806 -63.79 -29.04 -36.16
CA LYS A 806 -64.26 -29.99 -35.14
C LYS A 806 -63.14 -30.90 -34.65
N SER A 807 -62.34 -31.51 -35.53
CA SER A 807 -61.19 -32.29 -35.09
C SER A 807 -60.20 -31.46 -34.28
N GLU A 808 -59.87 -30.24 -34.74
CA GLU A 808 -58.96 -29.34 -34.02
C GLU A 808 -59.52 -28.99 -32.62
N LYS A 809 -60.81 -28.64 -32.51
CA LYS A 809 -61.41 -28.33 -31.19
C LYS A 809 -61.63 -29.53 -30.29
N ASP A 810 -61.89 -30.72 -30.83
CA ASP A 810 -62.01 -31.95 -30.05
C ASP A 810 -60.62 -32.42 -29.55
N GLU A 811 -59.55 -32.18 -30.33
CA GLU A 811 -58.15 -32.49 -29.99
C GLU A 811 -57.54 -31.44 -29.01
N ASP A 812 -57.86 -30.16 -29.17
CA ASP A 812 -57.60 -29.11 -28.17
C ASP A 812 -58.34 -29.40 -26.85
N LEU A 813 -59.61 -29.82 -26.90
CA LEU A 813 -60.37 -30.21 -25.70
C LEU A 813 -59.81 -31.48 -25.05
N ALA A 814 -59.34 -32.44 -25.81
CA ALA A 814 -58.66 -33.62 -25.26
C ALA A 814 -57.33 -33.23 -24.59
N SER A 815 -56.53 -32.38 -25.23
CA SER A 815 -55.25 -31.88 -24.72
C SER A 815 -55.44 -31.04 -23.45
N ALA A 816 -56.44 -30.15 -23.43
CA ALA A 816 -56.79 -29.36 -22.26
C ALA A 816 -57.31 -30.23 -21.11
N ARG A 817 -58.09 -31.28 -21.39
CA ARG A 817 -58.56 -32.25 -20.37
C ARG A 817 -57.41 -33.06 -19.78
N LEU A 818 -56.51 -33.58 -20.61
CA LEU A 818 -55.30 -34.27 -20.15
C LEU A 818 -54.43 -33.33 -19.28
N ARG A 819 -54.29 -32.06 -19.68
CA ARG A 819 -53.55 -31.08 -18.88
C ARG A 819 -54.22 -30.73 -17.56
N ILE A 820 -55.56 -30.74 -17.50
CA ILE A 820 -56.31 -30.60 -16.24
C ILE A 820 -56.11 -31.85 -15.37
N GLU A 821 -56.21 -33.05 -15.92
CA GLU A 821 -56.00 -34.32 -15.21
C GLU A 821 -54.56 -34.45 -14.66
N GLU A 822 -53.55 -34.01 -15.43
CA GLU A 822 -52.18 -33.86 -14.96
C GLU A 822 -52.09 -32.90 -13.76
N LEU A 823 -52.67 -31.70 -13.85
CA LEU A 823 -52.63 -30.69 -12.79
C LEU A 823 -53.42 -31.11 -11.54
N GLU A 824 -54.53 -31.82 -11.70
CA GLU A 824 -55.28 -32.44 -10.60
C GLU A 824 -54.46 -33.54 -9.93
N SER A 825 -53.76 -34.38 -10.69
CA SER A 825 -52.84 -35.39 -10.14
C SER A 825 -51.67 -34.75 -9.36
N LEU A 826 -51.14 -33.63 -9.87
CA LEU A 826 -50.07 -32.85 -9.24
C LEU A 826 -50.56 -32.21 -7.94
N ALA A 827 -51.77 -31.63 -7.95
CA ALA A 827 -52.41 -31.04 -6.78
C ALA A 827 -52.69 -32.09 -5.70
N VAL A 828 -53.22 -33.27 -6.08
CA VAL A 828 -53.42 -34.40 -5.18
C VAL A 828 -52.10 -34.90 -4.59
N ASN A 829 -51.02 -34.92 -5.36
CA ASN A 829 -49.70 -35.32 -4.85
C ASN A 829 -49.08 -34.29 -3.90
N ARG A 830 -49.17 -32.98 -4.19
CA ARG A 830 -48.78 -31.93 -3.24
C ARG A 830 -49.66 -31.93 -1.98
N GLN A 831 -50.95 -32.21 -2.09
CA GLN A 831 -51.83 -32.34 -0.93
C GLN A 831 -51.42 -33.52 -0.02
N LYS A 832 -51.04 -34.67 -0.60
CA LYS A 832 -50.45 -35.80 0.16
C LYS A 832 -49.13 -35.41 0.83
N GLU A 833 -48.26 -34.69 0.13
CA GLU A 833 -46.98 -34.21 0.66
C GLU A 833 -47.17 -33.26 1.84
N ILE A 834 -48.11 -32.32 1.75
CA ILE A 834 -48.50 -31.41 2.85
C ILE A 834 -49.00 -32.21 4.06
N PHE A 835 -49.86 -33.21 3.87
CA PHE A 835 -50.29 -34.08 4.98
C PHE A 835 -49.13 -34.89 5.58
N ALA A 836 -48.19 -35.40 4.76
CA ALA A 836 -47.01 -36.12 5.22
C ALA A 836 -45.92 -35.22 5.86
N LEU A 837 -45.95 -33.90 5.60
CA LEU A 837 -45.14 -32.90 6.29
C LEU A 837 -45.78 -32.51 7.62
N ASN A 838 -47.09 -32.23 7.66
CA ASN A 838 -47.80 -31.96 8.92
C ASN A 838 -47.73 -33.15 9.90
N ALA A 839 -47.79 -34.39 9.42
CA ALA A 839 -47.59 -35.57 10.26
C ALA A 839 -46.18 -35.66 10.87
N ARG A 840 -45.15 -35.20 10.15
CA ARG A 840 -43.76 -35.11 10.66
C ARG A 840 -43.58 -33.93 11.62
N LEU A 841 -44.25 -32.81 11.35
CA LEU A 841 -44.25 -31.65 12.25
C LEU A 841 -44.86 -32.01 13.61
N ALA A 842 -46.06 -32.61 13.62
CA ALA A 842 -46.71 -33.07 14.84
C ALA A 842 -45.89 -34.13 15.61
N ALA A 843 -45.11 -34.96 14.92
CA ALA A 843 -44.18 -35.89 15.57
C ALA A 843 -43.00 -35.17 16.23
N ALA A 844 -42.44 -34.14 15.60
CA ALA A 844 -41.39 -33.31 16.19
C ALA A 844 -41.90 -32.44 17.37
N GLU A 845 -43.14 -31.95 17.29
CA GLU A 845 -43.85 -31.27 18.38
C GLU A 845 -44.09 -32.21 19.57
N SER A 846 -44.45 -33.48 19.33
CA SER A 846 -44.51 -34.50 20.39
C SER A 846 -43.13 -34.72 21.03
N MET A 847 -42.10 -34.97 20.23
CA MET A 847 -40.74 -35.24 20.74
C MET A 847 -40.18 -34.07 21.56
N THR A 848 -40.47 -32.83 21.17
CA THR A 848 -40.06 -31.65 21.94
C THR A 848 -40.87 -31.51 23.24
N HIS A 849 -42.15 -31.86 23.25
CA HIS A 849 -42.93 -31.98 24.49
C HIS A 849 -42.49 -33.14 25.39
N ASP A 850 -42.00 -34.25 24.83
CA ASP A 850 -41.42 -35.37 25.58
C ASP A 850 -40.09 -34.93 26.24
N VAL A 851 -39.17 -34.33 25.48
CA VAL A 851 -37.89 -33.80 26.01
C VAL A 851 -38.09 -32.74 27.10
N ILE A 852 -39.07 -31.83 26.93
CA ILE A 852 -39.42 -30.85 27.97
C ILE A 852 -39.94 -31.53 29.24
N ARG A 853 -40.70 -32.62 29.11
CA ARG A 853 -41.21 -33.40 30.25
C ARG A 853 -40.07 -34.08 31.02
N ASP A 854 -39.12 -34.69 30.31
CA ASP A 854 -37.98 -35.37 30.91
C ASP A 854 -37.04 -34.38 31.61
N LEU A 855 -36.77 -33.21 31.01
CA LEU A 855 -36.02 -32.12 31.65
C LEU A 855 -36.70 -31.60 32.91
N LEU A 856 -38.04 -31.51 32.93
CA LEU A 856 -38.80 -31.15 34.13
C LEU A 856 -38.79 -32.27 35.19
N GLY A 857 -38.75 -33.54 34.78
CA GLY A 857 -38.54 -34.69 35.66
C GLY A 857 -37.19 -34.66 36.37
N VAL A 858 -36.10 -34.50 35.60
CA VAL A 858 -34.73 -34.38 36.14
C VAL A 858 -34.61 -33.18 37.11
N LYS A 859 -35.28 -32.07 36.81
CA LYS A 859 -35.36 -30.90 37.71
C LYS A 859 -36.08 -31.23 39.02
N LEU A 860 -37.18 -32.00 38.96
CA LEU A 860 -37.90 -32.47 40.14
C LEU A 860 -37.03 -33.40 41.00
N ASP A 861 -36.34 -34.36 40.38
CA ASP A 861 -35.47 -35.30 41.10
C ASP A 861 -34.25 -34.62 41.73
N MET A 862 -33.65 -33.63 41.06
CA MET A 862 -32.64 -32.75 41.70
C MET A 862 -33.21 -32.02 42.92
N THR A 863 -34.43 -31.49 42.82
CA THR A 863 -35.09 -30.76 43.93
C THR A 863 -35.36 -31.70 45.11
N ASN A 864 -35.77 -32.94 44.84
CA ASN A 864 -35.97 -33.99 45.85
C ASN A 864 -34.65 -34.44 46.50
N TYR A 865 -33.54 -34.47 45.74
CA TYR A 865 -32.22 -34.81 46.28
C TYR A 865 -31.65 -33.74 47.21
N VAL A 866 -31.89 -32.45 46.91
CA VAL A 866 -31.44 -31.33 47.76
C VAL A 866 -32.17 -31.36 49.11
N SER A 867 -33.49 -31.53 49.13
CA SER A 867 -34.24 -31.62 50.39
C SER A 867 -33.87 -32.85 51.23
N LEU A 868 -33.53 -33.98 50.60
CA LEU A 868 -33.03 -35.17 51.30
C LEU A 868 -31.62 -34.98 51.90
N LEU A 869 -30.84 -34.03 51.41
CA LEU A 869 -29.53 -33.69 51.96
C LEU A 869 -29.65 -32.77 53.17
N ASP A 870 -30.51 -31.74 53.13
CA ASP A 870 -30.71 -30.81 54.25
C ASP A 870 -31.21 -31.53 55.51
N ASP A 871 -32.20 -32.43 55.41
CA ASP A 871 -32.69 -33.23 56.54
C ASP A 871 -31.56 -34.07 57.19
N LYS A 872 -30.73 -34.71 56.37
CA LYS A 872 -29.59 -35.52 56.85
C LYS A 872 -28.46 -34.66 57.44
N GLN A 873 -28.30 -33.43 56.97
CA GLN A 873 -27.28 -32.51 57.45
C GLN A 873 -27.68 -31.90 58.80
N ALA A 874 -28.96 -31.51 58.96
CA ALA A 874 -29.52 -31.06 60.24
C ALA A 874 -29.34 -32.11 61.35
N GLN A 875 -29.65 -33.38 61.06
CA GLN A 875 -29.52 -34.47 62.05
C GLN A 875 -28.06 -34.70 62.48
N LYS A 876 -27.10 -34.69 61.54
CA LYS A 876 -25.66 -34.87 61.85
C LYS A 876 -25.04 -33.72 62.64
N ILE A 877 -25.56 -32.50 62.52
CA ILE A 877 -25.06 -31.34 63.28
C ILE A 877 -25.47 -31.45 64.76
N ALA A 878 -26.69 -31.94 65.04
CA ALA A 878 -27.16 -32.15 66.41
C ALA A 878 -26.32 -33.20 67.18
N GLU A 879 -25.93 -34.30 66.54
CA GLU A 879 -25.16 -35.38 67.16
C GLU A 879 -23.69 -34.98 67.44
N LYS A 880 -23.06 -34.21 66.55
CA LYS A 880 -21.66 -33.79 66.71
C LYS A 880 -21.41 -32.74 67.80
N ALA A 881 -22.45 -32.05 68.28
CA ALA A 881 -22.30 -30.98 69.26
C ALA A 881 -21.96 -31.45 70.69
N GLN A 882 -22.09 -32.75 71.00
CA GLN A 882 -21.96 -33.26 72.39
C GLN A 882 -20.62 -33.95 72.70
N LEU A 883 -19.76 -34.24 71.72
CA LEU A 883 -18.51 -35.00 71.91
C LEU A 883 -17.39 -34.47 70.99
N GLY A 884 -16.38 -33.78 71.54
CA GLY A 884 -15.24 -33.35 70.72
C GLY A 884 -14.26 -32.30 71.28
N THR A 885 -14.00 -32.23 72.59
CA THR A 885 -13.16 -31.18 73.22
C THR A 885 -11.64 -31.30 72.98
N PHE A 886 -11.20 -31.94 71.89
CA PHE A 886 -9.78 -32.09 71.54
C PHE A 886 -9.52 -31.88 70.04
N GLU A 887 -8.30 -31.43 69.72
CA GLU A 887 -7.78 -30.97 68.42
C GLU A 887 -8.39 -29.67 67.84
N PRO A 888 -7.81 -28.50 68.18
CA PRO A 888 -8.00 -27.24 67.44
C PRO A 888 -7.06 -27.14 66.22
N HIS A 889 -5.76 -27.36 66.44
CA HIS A 889 -4.70 -26.87 65.56
C HIS A 889 -4.68 -27.44 64.12
N VAL A 890 -5.13 -28.69 63.93
CA VAL A 890 -5.25 -29.28 62.58
C VAL A 890 -6.43 -28.67 61.82
N LYS A 891 -7.56 -28.48 62.52
CA LYS A 891 -8.81 -27.96 61.95
C LYS A 891 -8.68 -26.49 61.58
N ASP A 892 -8.01 -25.69 62.40
CA ASP A 892 -7.75 -24.27 62.07
C ASP A 892 -6.91 -24.12 60.80
N GLN A 893 -5.92 -25.00 60.58
CA GLN A 893 -5.07 -24.95 59.38
C GLN A 893 -5.79 -25.49 58.13
N GLU A 894 -6.72 -26.43 58.29
CA GLU A 894 -7.64 -26.86 57.23
C GLU A 894 -8.67 -25.76 56.89
N ILE A 895 -9.20 -25.06 57.89
CA ILE A 895 -10.07 -23.88 57.73
C ILE A 895 -9.35 -22.74 57.01
N ILE A 896 -8.05 -22.52 57.26
CA ILE A 896 -7.25 -21.53 56.52
C ILE A 896 -7.14 -21.92 55.04
N LYS A 897 -6.85 -23.19 54.72
CA LYS A 897 -6.81 -23.67 53.33
C LYS A 897 -8.16 -23.53 52.61
N LEU A 898 -9.26 -23.89 53.28
CA LEU A 898 -10.61 -23.75 52.75
C LEU A 898 -11.00 -22.27 52.56
N LYS A 899 -10.54 -21.36 53.43
CA LYS A 899 -10.70 -19.90 53.24
C LYS A 899 -9.88 -19.38 52.05
N GLN A 900 -8.66 -19.88 51.84
CA GLN A 900 -7.85 -19.52 50.67
C GLN A 900 -8.52 -19.98 49.36
N GLN A 901 -9.04 -21.22 49.32
CA GLN A 901 -9.80 -21.72 48.18
C GLN A 901 -11.10 -20.92 47.95
N LEU A 902 -11.85 -20.60 49.01
CA LEU A 902 -13.05 -19.78 48.92
C LEU A 902 -12.75 -18.36 48.41
N ASN A 903 -11.64 -17.75 48.84
CA ASN A 903 -11.20 -16.45 48.32
C ASN A 903 -10.86 -16.55 46.83
N GLY A 904 -10.16 -17.59 46.39
CA GLY A 904 -9.90 -17.87 44.97
C GLY A 904 -11.20 -17.93 44.15
N PHE A 905 -12.20 -18.71 44.59
CA PHE A 905 -13.52 -18.75 43.93
C PHE A 905 -14.28 -17.41 43.96
N ILE A 906 -14.03 -16.54 44.95
CA ILE A 906 -14.59 -15.18 45.01
C ILE A 906 -13.89 -14.24 44.02
N GLU A 907 -12.58 -14.40 43.82
CA GLU A 907 -11.77 -13.65 42.86
C GLU A 907 -12.04 -14.10 41.41
N GLU A 908 -12.14 -15.41 41.16
CA GLU A 908 -12.63 -15.96 39.88
C GLU A 908 -14.03 -15.42 39.56
N ARG A 909 -14.98 -15.52 40.50
CA ARG A 909 -16.34 -14.99 40.33
C ARG A 909 -16.35 -13.48 40.08
N ARG A 910 -15.42 -12.73 40.67
CA ARG A 910 -15.24 -11.30 40.40
C ARG A 910 -14.78 -11.08 38.96
N GLY A 911 -13.75 -11.79 38.51
CA GLY A 911 -13.28 -11.73 37.13
C GLY A 911 -14.37 -12.06 36.11
N TRP A 912 -15.18 -13.10 36.36
CA TRP A 912 -16.33 -13.44 35.51
C TRP A 912 -17.40 -12.33 35.46
N LEU A 913 -17.65 -11.62 36.57
CA LEU A 913 -18.58 -10.49 36.58
C LEU A 913 -18.01 -9.28 35.83
N GLU A 914 -16.72 -8.98 36.02
CA GLU A 914 -16.01 -7.90 35.33
C GLU A 914 -15.91 -8.17 33.81
N GLU A 915 -15.73 -9.43 33.40
CA GLU A 915 -15.79 -9.84 31.98
C GLU A 915 -17.21 -9.69 31.39
N ILE A 916 -18.26 -10.02 32.16
CA ILE A 916 -19.66 -9.84 31.74
C ILE A 916 -19.99 -8.35 31.59
N ASP A 917 -19.56 -7.50 32.53
CA ASP A 917 -19.78 -6.05 32.47
C ASP A 917 -19.00 -5.40 31.31
N CYS A 918 -17.76 -5.84 31.05
CA CYS A 918 -16.99 -5.44 29.86
C CYS A 918 -17.71 -5.83 28.57
N LYS A 919 -18.14 -7.10 28.42
CA LYS A 919 -18.88 -7.56 27.24
C LYS A 919 -20.24 -6.86 27.08
N HIS A 920 -20.88 -6.46 28.17
CA HIS A 920 -22.09 -5.63 28.10
C HIS A 920 -21.78 -4.23 27.60
N ALA A 921 -20.69 -3.60 28.06
CA ALA A 921 -20.24 -2.30 27.56
C ALA A 921 -19.84 -2.35 26.07
N GLU A 922 -19.15 -3.41 25.63
CA GLU A 922 -18.83 -3.66 24.22
C GLU A 922 -20.10 -3.80 23.35
N LEU A 923 -21.08 -4.58 23.81
CA LEU A 923 -22.36 -4.77 23.10
C LEU A 923 -23.13 -3.45 22.99
N VAL A 924 -23.20 -2.65 24.07
CA VAL A 924 -23.80 -1.31 24.05
C VAL A 924 -23.04 -0.37 23.12
N ALA A 925 -21.70 -0.41 23.10
CA ALA A 925 -20.90 0.39 22.18
C ALA A 925 -21.14 0.00 20.72
N ALA A 926 -21.23 -1.30 20.42
CA ALA A 926 -21.56 -1.82 19.10
C ALA A 926 -22.99 -1.43 18.66
N GLN A 927 -23.96 -1.48 19.57
CA GLN A 927 -25.34 -1.05 19.31
C GLN A 927 -25.42 0.46 19.03
N VAL A 928 -24.66 1.29 19.76
CA VAL A 928 -24.55 2.73 19.50
C VAL A 928 -23.82 3.03 18.19
N ALA A 929 -22.86 2.19 17.77
CA ALA A 929 -22.22 2.30 16.46
C ALA A 929 -23.17 1.93 15.32
N LEU A 930 -23.96 0.86 15.48
CA LEU A 930 -25.00 0.44 14.54
C LEU A 930 -26.07 1.53 14.34
N GLU A 931 -26.55 2.12 15.43
CA GLU A 931 -27.54 3.21 15.39
C GLU A 931 -26.99 4.46 14.66
N LYS A 932 -25.73 4.83 14.92
CA LYS A 932 -25.04 5.92 14.19
C LYS A 932 -24.88 5.63 12.70
N LEU A 933 -24.65 4.37 12.33
CA LEU A 933 -24.60 3.95 10.92
C LEU A 933 -25.98 4.06 10.28
N HIS A 934 -27.02 3.58 10.94
CA HIS A 934 -28.41 3.66 10.45
C HIS A 934 -28.87 5.11 10.22
N GLN A 935 -28.54 6.02 11.14
CA GLN A 935 -28.79 7.46 10.99
C GLN A 935 -28.01 8.07 9.81
N ARG A 936 -26.76 7.61 9.55
CA ARG A 936 -25.96 8.03 8.40
C ARG A 936 -26.57 7.56 7.08
N ASP A 937 -27.01 6.31 7.01
CA ASP A 937 -27.66 5.74 5.83
C ASP A 937 -29.00 6.43 5.54
N GLN A 938 -29.77 6.77 6.59
CA GLN A 938 -30.99 7.54 6.45
C GLN A 938 -30.74 8.94 5.88
N LEU A 939 -29.69 9.64 6.35
CA LEU A 939 -29.29 10.94 5.80
C LEU A 939 -28.85 10.82 4.32
N LEU A 940 -27.96 9.87 4.01
CA LEU A 940 -27.51 9.62 2.63
C LEU A 940 -28.66 9.24 1.69
N LYS A 941 -29.67 8.52 2.20
CA LYS A 941 -30.91 8.24 1.44
C LYS A 941 -31.69 9.52 1.15
N THR A 942 -31.89 10.40 2.13
CA THR A 942 -32.58 11.69 1.90
C THR A 942 -31.80 12.62 0.97
N GLU A 943 -30.47 12.59 1.00
CA GLU A 943 -29.59 13.31 0.07
C GLU A 943 -29.71 12.74 -1.36
N SER A 944 -29.71 11.41 -1.51
CA SER A 944 -29.95 10.75 -2.80
C SER A 944 -31.33 11.05 -3.38
N GLU A 945 -32.37 11.11 -2.54
CA GLU A 945 -33.73 11.48 -2.94
C GLU A 945 -33.82 12.96 -3.34
N MET A 946 -33.11 13.86 -2.63
CA MET A 946 -32.98 15.28 -2.98
C MET A 946 -32.27 15.46 -4.33
N LEU A 947 -31.12 14.82 -4.52
CA LEU A 947 -30.34 14.86 -5.77
C LEU A 947 -31.11 14.25 -6.95
N LYS A 948 -31.95 13.23 -6.72
CA LYS A 948 -32.86 12.69 -7.74
C LYS A 948 -33.93 13.70 -8.15
N MET A 949 -34.55 14.40 -7.19
CA MET A 949 -35.49 15.49 -7.48
C MET A 949 -34.81 16.68 -8.20
N GLU A 950 -33.59 17.04 -7.79
CA GLU A 950 -32.80 18.08 -8.43
C GLU A 950 -32.39 17.70 -9.86
N ASN A 951 -32.01 16.45 -10.11
CA ASN A 951 -31.71 15.94 -11.45
C ASN A 951 -32.97 15.94 -12.34
N VAL A 952 -34.13 15.54 -11.81
CA VAL A 952 -35.43 15.67 -12.52
C VAL A 952 -35.74 17.13 -12.86
N ASN A 953 -35.50 18.07 -11.96
CA ASN A 953 -35.67 19.50 -12.22
C ASN A 953 -34.69 20.03 -13.28
N HIS A 954 -33.41 19.63 -13.23
CA HIS A 954 -32.43 19.97 -14.26
C HIS A 954 -32.81 19.38 -15.63
N LYS A 955 -33.21 18.10 -15.68
CA LYS A 955 -33.68 17.44 -16.90
C LYS A 955 -34.92 18.14 -17.48
N LYS A 956 -35.86 18.56 -16.64
CA LYS A 956 -37.00 19.40 -17.05
C LYS A 956 -36.53 20.75 -17.60
N LYS A 957 -35.58 21.43 -16.95
CA LYS A 957 -35.05 22.72 -17.42
C LYS A 957 -34.29 22.58 -18.75
N VAL A 958 -33.57 21.48 -18.96
CA VAL A 958 -32.97 21.12 -20.26
C VAL A 958 -34.05 20.90 -21.32
N MET A 959 -35.13 20.16 -21.02
CA MET A 959 -36.26 19.98 -21.95
C MET A 959 -36.97 21.30 -22.28
N GLU A 960 -37.11 22.22 -21.32
CA GLU A 960 -37.65 23.57 -21.55
C GLU A 960 -36.74 24.38 -22.50
N LEU A 961 -35.43 24.41 -22.23
CA LEU A 961 -34.43 25.11 -23.05
C LEU A 961 -34.30 24.50 -24.44
N GLU A 962 -34.32 23.16 -24.57
CA GLU A 962 -34.43 22.48 -25.86
C GLU A 962 -35.71 22.85 -26.59
N GLY A 963 -36.83 22.98 -25.89
CA GLY A 963 -38.11 23.43 -26.45
C GLY A 963 -38.04 24.86 -26.97
N GLU A 964 -37.34 25.76 -26.27
CA GLU A 964 -37.07 27.13 -26.71
C GLU A 964 -36.12 27.17 -27.92
N VAL A 965 -35.02 26.41 -27.89
CA VAL A 965 -34.09 26.26 -29.03
C VAL A 965 -34.79 25.67 -30.26
N LYS A 966 -35.68 24.68 -30.09
CA LYS A 966 -36.49 24.10 -31.18
C LYS A 966 -37.51 25.10 -31.74
N LYS A 967 -38.13 25.95 -30.90
CA LYS A 967 -39.01 27.06 -31.35
C LYS A 967 -38.24 28.11 -32.16
N LEU A 968 -37.06 28.51 -31.70
CA LEU A 968 -36.19 29.51 -32.34
C LEU A 968 -35.61 29.00 -33.67
N SER A 969 -35.14 27.75 -33.71
CA SER A 969 -34.55 27.15 -34.92
C SER A 969 -35.59 26.70 -35.95
N GLY A 970 -36.74 26.17 -35.52
CA GLY A 970 -37.68 25.47 -36.39
C GLY A 970 -38.57 26.37 -37.27
N GLN A 971 -39.19 27.41 -36.71
CA GLN A 971 -40.39 28.00 -37.34
C GLN A 971 -40.34 29.51 -37.60
N GLN A 972 -39.77 30.33 -36.70
CA GLN A 972 -39.59 31.77 -36.97
C GLN A 972 -38.72 32.02 -38.22
N ASN A 973 -37.71 31.17 -38.43
CA ASN A 973 -36.74 31.28 -39.50
C ASN A 973 -37.34 31.04 -40.91
N ILE A 974 -38.48 30.34 -41.04
CA ILE A 974 -39.17 30.19 -42.35
C ILE A 974 -39.91 31.48 -42.71
N GLN A 975 -40.76 31.99 -41.82
CA GLN A 975 -41.55 33.21 -42.10
C GLN A 975 -40.64 34.44 -42.25
N GLN A 976 -39.59 34.57 -41.44
CA GLN A 976 -38.61 35.65 -41.59
C GLN A 976 -37.84 35.52 -42.92
N ARG A 977 -37.38 34.32 -43.33
CA ARG A 977 -36.74 34.16 -44.65
C ARG A 977 -37.69 34.46 -45.81
N ILE A 978 -38.96 34.06 -45.75
CA ILE A 978 -39.95 34.38 -46.78
C ILE A 978 -40.20 35.91 -46.83
N HIS A 979 -40.38 36.56 -45.68
CA HIS A 979 -40.60 38.01 -45.61
C HIS A 979 -39.37 38.81 -46.07
N HIS A 980 -38.17 38.43 -45.63
CA HIS A 980 -36.92 39.03 -46.12
C HIS A 980 -36.70 38.76 -47.61
N HIS A 981 -36.99 37.56 -48.13
CA HIS A 981 -36.87 37.29 -49.56
C HIS A 981 -37.89 38.07 -50.39
N ALA A 982 -39.12 38.25 -49.91
CA ALA A 982 -40.11 39.12 -50.53
C ALA A 982 -39.65 40.58 -50.54
N LYS A 983 -39.20 41.11 -49.39
CA LYS A 983 -38.70 42.49 -49.27
C LYS A 983 -37.45 42.72 -50.11
N ILE A 984 -36.48 41.81 -50.12
CA ILE A 984 -35.29 41.87 -50.98
C ILE A 984 -35.68 41.82 -52.46
N LYS A 985 -36.72 41.06 -52.84
CA LYS A 985 -37.23 41.01 -54.23
C LYS A 985 -37.95 42.31 -54.62
N GLU A 986 -38.67 42.93 -53.70
CA GLU A 986 -39.31 44.24 -53.86
C GLU A 986 -38.25 45.35 -53.99
N GLU A 987 -37.29 45.42 -53.06
CA GLU A 987 -36.14 46.33 -53.10
C GLU A 987 -35.30 46.15 -54.37
N ASN A 988 -35.06 44.90 -54.82
CA ASN A 988 -34.38 44.66 -56.10
C ASN A 988 -35.22 45.12 -57.32
N ASN A 989 -36.54 45.01 -57.28
CA ASN A 989 -37.40 45.57 -58.33
C ASN A 989 -37.35 47.11 -58.32
N SER A 990 -37.42 47.74 -57.14
CA SER A 990 -37.28 49.20 -57.00
C SER A 990 -35.91 49.69 -57.47
N LEU A 991 -34.83 49.01 -57.08
CA LEU A 991 -33.47 49.30 -57.54
C LEU A 991 -33.31 49.06 -59.04
N LYS A 992 -33.93 48.01 -59.60
CA LYS A 992 -33.95 47.78 -61.06
C LYS A 992 -34.65 48.90 -61.80
N ILE A 993 -35.85 49.31 -61.37
CA ILE A 993 -36.60 50.43 -61.97
C ILE A 993 -35.79 51.73 -61.84
N HIS A 994 -35.15 51.97 -60.70
CA HIS A 994 -34.31 53.14 -60.49
C HIS A 994 -33.06 53.11 -61.39
N ASN A 995 -32.44 51.95 -61.57
CA ASN A 995 -31.30 51.76 -62.48
C ASN A 995 -31.72 51.86 -63.96
N GLU A 996 -32.94 51.47 -64.32
CA GLU A 996 -33.51 51.66 -65.66
C GLU A 996 -33.80 53.14 -65.96
N ASP A 997 -34.34 53.90 -65.01
CA ASP A 997 -34.47 55.37 -65.15
C ASP A 997 -33.11 56.08 -65.10
N LEU A 998 -32.16 55.67 -64.25
CA LEU A 998 -30.78 56.17 -64.29
C LEU A 998 -30.11 55.86 -65.64
N SER A 999 -30.33 54.68 -66.22
CA SER A 999 -29.86 54.31 -67.56
C SER A 999 -30.59 55.07 -68.68
N ALA A 1000 -31.83 55.51 -68.46
CA ALA A 1000 -32.54 56.40 -69.36
C ALA A 1000 -32.10 57.86 -69.21
N LYS A 1001 -31.76 58.31 -67.98
CA LYS A 1001 -31.16 59.62 -67.70
C LYS A 1001 -29.76 59.71 -68.28
N LEU A 1002 -28.94 58.65 -68.13
CA LEU A 1002 -27.62 58.51 -68.74
C LEU A 1002 -27.73 58.60 -70.25
N ARG A 1003 -28.56 57.78 -70.92
CA ARG A 1003 -28.77 57.88 -72.38
C ARG A 1003 -29.26 59.26 -72.84
N ARG A 1004 -30.15 59.92 -72.09
CA ARG A 1004 -30.55 61.32 -72.35
C ARG A 1004 -29.39 62.29 -72.21
N ALA A 1005 -28.54 62.12 -71.19
CA ALA A 1005 -27.33 62.92 -70.99
C ALA A 1005 -26.26 62.64 -72.06
N GLU A 1006 -26.07 61.40 -72.50
CA GLU A 1006 -25.17 61.00 -73.58
C GLU A 1006 -25.60 61.57 -74.93
N ILE A 1007 -26.90 61.56 -75.24
CA ILE A 1007 -27.47 62.22 -76.43
C ILE A 1007 -27.22 63.73 -76.36
N ASN A 1008 -27.55 64.37 -75.24
CA ASN A 1008 -27.30 65.81 -75.06
C ASN A 1008 -25.80 66.16 -75.13
N LEU A 1009 -24.93 65.35 -74.54
CA LEU A 1009 -23.48 65.53 -74.54
C LEU A 1009 -22.87 65.25 -75.93
N SER A 1010 -23.48 64.35 -76.71
CA SER A 1010 -23.13 64.15 -78.13
C SER A 1010 -23.55 65.35 -78.96
N ARG A 1011 -24.77 65.88 -78.77
CA ARG A 1011 -25.23 67.11 -79.43
C ARG A 1011 -24.35 68.32 -79.07
N ILE A 1012 -23.96 68.45 -77.80
CA ILE A 1012 -23.02 69.48 -77.34
C ILE A 1012 -21.62 69.27 -77.93
N LYS A 1013 -21.14 68.02 -78.05
CA LYS A 1013 -19.88 67.72 -78.76
C LYS A 1013 -19.95 68.12 -80.23
N GLU A 1014 -21.06 67.86 -80.91
CA GLU A 1014 -21.29 68.28 -82.30
C GLU A 1014 -21.36 69.81 -82.42
N GLU A 1015 -22.16 70.49 -81.59
CA GLU A 1015 -22.24 71.97 -81.54
C GLU A 1015 -20.87 72.60 -81.27
N LEU A 1016 -20.08 72.04 -80.34
CA LEU A 1016 -18.75 72.51 -79.98
C LEU A 1016 -17.72 72.19 -81.07
N ALA A 1017 -17.86 71.07 -81.79
CA ALA A 1017 -17.06 70.75 -82.97
C ALA A 1017 -17.37 71.70 -84.15
N HIS A 1018 -18.65 72.02 -84.39
CA HIS A 1018 -19.06 73.04 -85.36
C HIS A 1018 -18.55 74.43 -84.97
N HIS A 1019 -18.62 74.82 -83.70
CA HIS A 1019 -18.04 76.07 -83.20
C HIS A 1019 -16.51 76.12 -83.33
N ARG A 1020 -15.81 75.00 -83.13
CA ARG A 1020 -14.36 74.93 -83.38
C ARG A 1020 -14.03 75.09 -84.86
N ALA A 1021 -14.77 74.40 -85.73
CA ALA A 1021 -14.63 74.52 -87.17
C ALA A 1021 -14.90 75.95 -87.66
N SER A 1022 -15.94 76.63 -87.17
CA SER A 1022 -16.25 78.02 -87.54
C SER A 1022 -15.23 79.04 -87.00
N VAL A 1023 -14.44 78.67 -85.99
CA VAL A 1023 -13.30 79.44 -85.45
C VAL A 1023 -11.95 78.98 -86.05
N GLY A 1024 -11.97 78.14 -87.09
CA GLY A 1024 -10.76 77.69 -87.81
C GLY A 1024 -9.88 76.72 -87.02
N LYS A 1025 -10.42 76.03 -86.01
CA LYS A 1025 -9.74 75.03 -85.18
C LYS A 1025 -10.25 73.62 -85.52
N SER A 1026 -9.43 72.60 -85.24
CA SER A 1026 -9.83 71.20 -85.39
C SER A 1026 -11.17 70.92 -84.69
N PRO A 1027 -12.14 70.23 -85.32
CA PRO A 1027 -13.41 69.88 -84.70
C PRO A 1027 -13.21 69.02 -83.42
N TYR A 1028 -12.21 68.14 -83.44
CA TYR A 1028 -11.85 67.24 -82.34
C TYR A 1028 -10.53 67.68 -81.65
N ILE A 1029 -10.43 67.43 -80.35
CA ILE A 1029 -9.19 67.63 -79.57
C ILE A 1029 -8.26 66.45 -79.81
N ASP A 1030 -6.96 66.72 -80.00
CA ASP A 1030 -5.93 65.69 -79.99
C ASP A 1030 -5.60 65.26 -78.54
N PHE A 1031 -6.43 64.36 -78.01
CA PHE A 1031 -6.21 63.76 -76.70
C PHE A 1031 -5.01 62.80 -76.68
N GLU A 1032 -4.55 62.29 -77.83
CA GLU A 1032 -3.32 61.47 -77.86
C GLU A 1032 -2.08 62.33 -77.63
N GLY A 1033 -1.99 63.50 -78.26
CA GLY A 1033 -0.94 64.48 -78.03
C GLY A 1033 -0.88 64.93 -76.57
N GLU A 1034 -2.04 65.19 -75.97
CA GLU A 1034 -2.17 65.58 -74.56
C GLU A 1034 -1.75 64.45 -73.61
N GLN A 1035 -2.22 63.21 -73.81
CA GLN A 1035 -1.82 62.06 -73.00
C GLN A 1035 -0.32 61.75 -73.14
N ARG A 1036 0.26 61.91 -74.34
CA ARG A 1036 1.68 61.68 -74.62
C ARG A 1036 2.58 62.75 -73.99
N LEU A 1037 2.06 63.96 -73.79
CA LEU A 1037 2.68 65.00 -72.97
C LEU A 1037 2.57 64.69 -71.46
N MET A 1038 1.38 64.26 -70.99
CA MET A 1038 1.17 63.92 -69.58
C MET A 1038 2.07 62.76 -69.12
N ASN A 1039 2.22 61.71 -69.95
CA ASN A 1039 3.11 60.59 -69.64
C ASN A 1039 4.57 61.06 -69.47
N LYS A 1040 5.08 61.92 -70.36
CA LYS A 1040 6.42 62.51 -70.25
C LYS A 1040 6.58 63.42 -69.04
N LEU A 1041 5.54 64.19 -68.70
CA LEU A 1041 5.54 65.04 -67.52
C LEU A 1041 5.62 64.19 -66.25
N LYS A 1042 4.90 63.07 -66.20
CA LYS A 1042 5.02 62.07 -65.13
C LYS A 1042 6.41 61.42 -65.06
N GLU A 1043 6.99 60.99 -66.18
CA GLU A 1043 8.37 60.44 -66.23
C GLU A 1043 9.36 61.45 -65.62
N ILE A 1044 9.24 62.73 -65.97
CA ILE A 1044 10.05 63.82 -65.41
C ILE A 1044 9.78 64.05 -63.91
N GLU A 1045 8.54 63.87 -63.44
CA GLU A 1045 8.20 63.95 -62.00
C GLU A 1045 8.79 62.78 -61.21
N ASP A 1046 8.70 61.55 -61.74
CA ASP A 1046 9.27 60.33 -61.15
C ASP A 1046 10.82 60.42 -61.12
N ASP A 1047 11.46 60.96 -62.16
CA ASP A 1047 12.90 61.26 -62.19
C ASP A 1047 13.31 62.31 -61.14
N LYS A 1048 12.52 63.39 -60.96
CA LYS A 1048 12.75 64.36 -59.87
C LYS A 1048 12.65 63.71 -58.50
N VAL A 1049 11.67 62.83 -58.28
CA VAL A 1049 11.52 62.10 -57.00
C VAL A 1049 12.71 61.18 -56.75
N GLN A 1050 13.18 60.45 -57.77
CA GLN A 1050 14.42 59.67 -57.66
C GLN A 1050 15.64 60.55 -57.37
N LEU A 1051 15.76 61.71 -58.01
CA LEU A 1051 16.86 62.65 -57.78
C LEU A 1051 16.82 63.22 -56.36
N ALA A 1052 15.64 63.57 -55.84
CA ALA A 1052 15.43 64.03 -54.47
C ALA A 1052 15.79 62.94 -53.44
N GLN A 1053 15.43 61.67 -53.69
CA GLN A 1053 15.84 60.54 -52.84
C GLN A 1053 17.36 60.33 -52.88
N LYS A 1054 18.00 60.41 -54.05
CA LYS A 1054 19.47 60.34 -54.19
C LYS A 1054 20.16 61.48 -53.45
N LEU A 1055 19.62 62.71 -53.55
CA LEU A 1055 20.13 63.88 -52.82
C LEU A 1055 20.00 63.72 -51.30
N LEU A 1056 18.84 63.27 -50.80
CA LEU A 1056 18.61 62.98 -49.38
C LEU A 1056 19.57 61.90 -48.86
N GLY A 1057 19.81 60.85 -49.64
CA GLY A 1057 20.79 59.80 -49.33
C GLY A 1057 22.23 60.35 -49.25
N LEU A 1058 22.60 61.26 -50.16
CA LEU A 1058 23.89 61.95 -50.13
C LEU A 1058 24.03 62.84 -48.88
N CYS A 1059 23.03 63.67 -48.59
CA CYS A 1059 23.00 64.53 -47.41
C CYS A 1059 23.08 63.72 -46.10
N THR A 1060 22.36 62.60 -46.02
CA THR A 1060 22.42 61.66 -44.89
C THR A 1060 23.81 61.05 -44.73
N SER A 1061 24.48 60.73 -45.84
CA SER A 1061 25.83 60.14 -45.84
C SER A 1061 26.89 61.15 -45.39
N ILE A 1062 26.78 62.41 -45.82
CA ILE A 1062 27.65 63.51 -45.39
C ILE A 1062 27.48 63.78 -43.88
N LEU A 1063 26.23 63.83 -43.38
CA LEU A 1063 25.96 64.00 -41.95
C LEU A 1063 26.50 62.85 -41.10
N LYS A 1064 26.41 61.60 -41.58
CA LYS A 1064 27.06 60.44 -40.94
C LYS A 1064 28.58 60.58 -40.92
N ALA A 1065 29.21 61.00 -42.02
CA ALA A 1065 30.66 61.22 -42.09
C ALA A 1065 31.15 62.32 -41.13
N ALA A 1066 30.35 63.38 -40.92
CA ALA A 1066 30.61 64.42 -39.94
C ALA A 1066 30.33 64.01 -38.47
N GLY A 1067 29.74 62.83 -38.23
CA GLY A 1067 29.36 62.34 -36.90
C GLY A 1067 28.09 62.97 -36.33
N ILE A 1068 27.24 63.57 -37.16
CA ILE A 1068 26.05 64.32 -36.73
C ILE A 1068 24.81 63.41 -36.76
N THR A 1069 24.42 62.89 -35.60
CA THR A 1069 23.28 61.97 -35.40
C THR A 1069 21.93 62.70 -35.26
N LYS A 1070 21.52 63.45 -36.30
CA LYS A 1070 20.17 64.07 -36.35
C LYS A 1070 19.11 63.13 -36.96
N PRO A 1071 17.83 63.19 -36.51
CA PRO A 1071 16.74 62.42 -37.12
C PRO A 1071 16.50 62.75 -38.60
N VAL A 1072 16.13 61.75 -39.39
CA VAL A 1072 16.00 61.82 -40.87
C VAL A 1072 15.02 62.90 -41.34
N SER A 1073 13.99 63.22 -40.54
CA SER A 1073 13.02 64.28 -40.81
C SER A 1073 13.57 65.73 -40.75
N SER A 1074 14.87 65.90 -40.46
CA SER A 1074 15.53 67.22 -40.33
C SER A 1074 16.69 67.46 -41.30
N ILE A 1075 16.83 66.61 -42.33
CA ILE A 1075 17.95 66.66 -43.28
C ILE A 1075 17.62 67.58 -44.47
N THR A 1076 18.16 68.80 -44.45
CA THR A 1076 18.19 69.70 -45.62
C THR A 1076 19.57 69.72 -46.28
N PRO A 1077 19.68 70.08 -47.59
CA PRO A 1077 20.97 70.17 -48.27
C PRO A 1077 21.95 71.12 -47.57
N THR A 1078 21.48 72.27 -47.11
CA THR A 1078 22.27 73.25 -46.35
C THR A 1078 22.92 72.68 -45.09
N VAL A 1079 22.21 71.83 -44.34
CA VAL A 1079 22.73 71.18 -43.13
C VAL A 1079 23.77 70.11 -43.48
N ALA A 1080 23.72 69.52 -44.68
CA ALA A 1080 24.78 68.67 -45.19
C ALA A 1080 25.98 69.48 -45.74
N GLU A 1081 25.76 70.64 -46.35
CA GLU A 1081 26.83 71.55 -46.78
C GLU A 1081 27.62 72.09 -45.57
N ASP A 1082 26.93 72.53 -44.51
CA ASP A 1082 27.56 72.90 -43.23
C ASP A 1082 28.39 71.74 -42.64
N ALA A 1083 27.85 70.51 -42.69
CA ALA A 1083 28.54 69.31 -42.21
C ALA A 1083 29.75 68.94 -43.07
N LEU A 1084 29.68 69.14 -44.40
CA LEU A 1084 30.78 68.93 -45.33
C LEU A 1084 31.89 69.97 -45.11
N GLU A 1085 31.51 71.23 -44.86
CA GLU A 1085 32.46 72.30 -44.55
C GLU A 1085 33.11 72.10 -43.18
N GLN A 1086 32.38 71.60 -42.17
CA GLN A 1086 32.98 71.13 -40.92
C GLN A 1086 33.95 69.97 -41.13
N LEU A 1087 33.60 68.99 -41.98
CA LEU A 1087 34.49 67.88 -42.32
C LEU A 1087 35.76 68.37 -43.03
N LYS A 1088 35.62 69.32 -43.96
CA LYS A 1088 36.73 69.97 -44.69
C LYS A 1088 37.61 70.83 -43.79
N ASN A 1089 37.04 71.55 -42.82
CA ASN A 1089 37.81 72.27 -41.81
C ASN A 1089 38.55 71.32 -40.84
N ARG A 1090 37.93 70.17 -40.49
CA ARG A 1090 38.58 69.12 -39.69
C ARG A 1090 39.69 68.42 -40.47
N ILE A 1091 39.47 68.09 -41.75
CA ILE A 1091 40.48 67.52 -42.65
C ILE A 1091 41.63 68.50 -42.82
N THR A 1092 41.40 69.76 -43.18
CA THR A 1092 42.50 70.74 -43.32
C THR A 1092 43.19 71.08 -41.99
N SER A 1093 42.56 70.85 -40.84
CA SER A 1093 43.24 70.91 -39.54
C SER A 1093 44.14 69.69 -39.32
N LEU A 1094 43.63 68.49 -39.59
CA LEU A 1094 44.40 67.24 -39.54
C LEU A 1094 45.54 67.23 -40.57
N GLU A 1095 45.36 67.81 -41.76
CA GLU A 1095 46.41 68.00 -42.76
C GLU A 1095 47.45 69.01 -42.29
N ARG A 1096 47.06 70.06 -41.55
CA ARG A 1096 48.02 70.98 -40.91
C ARG A 1096 48.78 70.31 -39.76
N GLU A 1097 48.11 69.51 -38.94
CA GLU A 1097 48.75 68.69 -37.91
C GLU A 1097 49.67 67.61 -38.52
N LEU A 1098 49.26 66.98 -39.62
CA LEU A 1098 50.06 65.97 -40.34
C LEU A 1098 51.21 66.62 -41.11
N GLN A 1099 51.03 67.84 -41.66
CA GLN A 1099 52.13 68.65 -42.21
C GLN A 1099 53.10 69.11 -41.13
N ASP A 1100 52.63 69.57 -39.97
CA ASP A 1100 53.48 69.97 -38.84
C ASP A 1100 54.18 68.76 -38.21
N LEU A 1101 53.52 67.60 -38.10
CA LEU A 1101 54.14 66.32 -37.77
C LEU A 1101 55.13 65.87 -38.85
N THR A 1102 54.86 66.10 -40.13
CA THR A 1102 55.79 65.78 -41.24
C THR A 1102 56.98 66.73 -41.25
N VAL A 1103 56.80 68.01 -40.88
CA VAL A 1103 57.88 68.99 -40.71
C VAL A 1103 58.70 68.64 -39.48
N LYS A 1104 58.07 68.33 -38.34
CA LYS A 1104 58.75 67.80 -37.14
C LYS A 1104 59.52 66.51 -37.44
N THR A 1105 58.92 65.58 -38.18
CA THR A 1105 59.54 64.30 -38.56
C THR A 1105 60.66 64.50 -39.59
N LYS A 1106 60.55 65.45 -40.52
CA LYS A 1106 61.65 65.86 -41.41
C LYS A 1106 62.76 66.58 -40.63
N ILE A 1107 62.43 67.39 -39.63
CA ILE A 1107 63.40 68.06 -38.76
C ILE A 1107 64.12 67.06 -37.85
N THR A 1108 63.43 66.04 -37.30
CA THR A 1108 64.09 64.96 -36.57
C THR A 1108 64.92 64.09 -37.50
N ASN A 1109 64.39 63.72 -38.68
CA ASN A 1109 65.08 62.83 -39.60
C ASN A 1109 66.30 63.51 -40.24
N GLU A 1110 66.26 64.80 -40.59
CA GLU A 1110 67.46 65.53 -41.05
C GLU A 1110 68.40 65.89 -39.88
N ARG A 1111 67.88 66.07 -38.65
CA ARG A 1111 68.73 66.14 -37.44
C ARG A 1111 69.43 64.81 -37.12
N ILE A 1112 68.91 63.68 -37.60
CA ILE A 1112 69.50 62.34 -37.50
C ILE A 1112 70.40 62.02 -38.70
N ARG A 1113 70.07 62.51 -39.90
CA ARG A 1113 70.72 62.15 -41.17
C ARG A 1113 71.82 63.13 -41.61
N LEU A 1114 71.74 64.40 -41.22
CA LEU A 1114 72.81 65.37 -41.45
C LEU A 1114 73.76 65.50 -40.25
N SER A 1115 73.50 64.75 -39.16
CA SER A 1115 74.56 64.27 -38.26
C SER A 1115 75.44 63.18 -38.88
N GLU A 1116 75.11 62.65 -40.07
CA GLU A 1116 75.88 61.60 -40.75
C GLU A 1116 76.71 62.12 -41.96
N LEU A 1117 76.58 63.40 -42.33
CA LEU A 1117 77.18 63.97 -43.56
C LEU A 1117 78.04 65.24 -43.34
N ARG A 1118 78.89 65.22 -42.31
CA ARG A 1118 80.09 66.08 -42.23
C ARG A 1118 81.31 65.25 -41.80
N PRO A 1119 82.43 65.20 -42.55
CA PRO A 1119 83.56 64.36 -42.18
C PRO A 1119 84.35 64.91 -40.99
N GLN A 1120 84.47 64.09 -39.94
CA GLN A 1120 85.59 63.98 -38.98
C GLN A 1120 86.05 65.22 -38.15
N THR A 1121 86.51 64.89 -36.94
CA THR A 1121 87.30 65.70 -35.97
C THR A 1121 86.64 66.82 -35.14
N SER A 1122 86.93 66.70 -33.84
CA SER A 1122 86.70 67.54 -32.64
C SER A 1122 87.64 68.78 -32.59
N PRO A 1123 87.76 69.59 -31.49
CA PRO A 1123 87.15 69.52 -30.15
C PRO A 1123 86.72 70.88 -29.50
N ILE A 1124 86.49 70.87 -28.17
CA ILE A 1124 86.54 71.99 -27.19
C ILE A 1124 85.31 72.91 -26.97
N ASN A 1125 84.80 72.87 -25.73
CA ASN A 1125 84.17 73.89 -24.84
C ASN A 1125 83.39 75.09 -25.46
N SER A 1126 82.18 75.46 -24.98
CA SER A 1126 81.86 75.78 -23.57
C SER A 1126 80.35 76.11 -23.33
N ARG A 1127 79.95 76.21 -22.04
CA ARG A 1127 78.90 77.06 -21.36
C ARG A 1127 77.81 77.79 -22.20
N THR A 1128 76.57 78.02 -21.76
CA THR A 1128 75.90 78.02 -20.42
C THR A 1128 74.36 78.03 -20.56
N ASP A 1129 73.62 77.58 -19.52
CA ASP A 1129 72.30 78.07 -19.00
C ASP A 1129 71.08 78.27 -19.95
N ASP A 1130 69.87 78.67 -19.49
CA ASP A 1130 68.86 78.09 -18.56
C ASP A 1130 67.51 78.88 -18.85
N ASN A 1131 66.29 78.79 -18.25
CA ASN A 1131 65.70 78.04 -17.13
C ASN A 1131 64.13 78.09 -17.13
N ARG A 1132 63.45 77.03 -16.65
CA ARG A 1132 62.04 77.01 -16.10
C ARG A 1132 60.88 77.45 -17.05
N GLN A 1133 59.59 77.13 -16.83
CA GLN A 1133 58.73 76.53 -15.75
C GLN A 1133 57.64 75.67 -16.48
N THR A 1134 57.09 74.50 -16.10
CA THR A 1134 56.67 73.82 -14.84
C THR A 1134 55.57 74.52 -14.02
N PRO A 1135 54.67 73.80 -13.29
CA PRO A 1135 54.42 72.33 -13.14
C PRO A 1135 53.31 71.85 -14.12
N ARG A 1136 52.44 70.81 -13.96
CA ARG A 1136 52.11 69.67 -13.02
C ARG A 1136 51.37 68.63 -13.92
N ARG A 1137 51.58 67.29 -13.93
CA ARG A 1137 51.48 66.18 -12.95
C ARG A 1137 50.03 65.87 -12.50
N GLY A 1138 49.51 64.62 -12.51
CA GLY A 1138 50.07 63.27 -12.80
C GLY A 1138 49.20 62.45 -13.78
N GLN A 1139 49.62 61.30 -14.36
CA GLN A 1139 50.16 60.03 -13.79
C GLN A 1139 49.10 59.22 -13.00
N VAL A 1140 48.96 57.88 -13.14
CA VAL A 1140 49.60 56.84 -14.00
C VAL A 1140 48.68 55.59 -14.09
N PRO A 1141 48.79 54.70 -15.10
CA PRO A 1141 47.90 53.54 -15.31
C PRO A 1141 48.48 52.20 -14.78
N PHE A 1142 47.67 51.13 -14.70
CA PHE A 1142 48.17 49.74 -14.63
C PHE A 1142 47.26 48.67 -15.31
N PHE A 1143 47.75 48.17 -16.46
CA PHE A 1143 47.80 46.78 -16.96
C PHE A 1143 46.60 45.79 -17.05
N SER A 1144 46.75 44.94 -18.07
CA SER A 1144 46.32 43.52 -18.21
C SER A 1144 44.89 43.18 -18.67
N ALA A 1145 44.63 42.00 -19.26
CA ALA A 1145 45.27 41.32 -20.42
C ALA A 1145 44.59 39.94 -20.69
N LEU A 1146 44.60 39.56 -21.97
CA LEU A 1146 44.39 38.19 -22.52
C LEU A 1146 43.00 37.52 -22.42
N ASP A 1147 42.84 36.60 -23.39
CA ASP A 1147 41.90 35.49 -23.58
C ASP A 1147 40.38 35.72 -23.73
N ARG A 1148 39.93 35.37 -24.96
CA ARG A 1148 38.57 35.20 -25.51
C ARG A 1148 37.80 36.47 -25.90
#